data_AF-A0A0X3P5U1-F1
#
_entry.id   AF-A0A0X3P5U1-F1
#
_cell.length_a   1.000
_cell.length_b   1.000
_cell.length_c   1.000
_cell.angle_alpha   90.00
_cell.angle_beta   90.00
_cell.angle_gamma   90.00
#
_symmetry.space_group_name_H-M   'P 1'
#
loop_
_entity.id
_entity.type
_entity.pdbx_description
1 polymer ?
#
loop_
_entity_poly.entity_id
_entity_poly.type
_entity_poly.pdbx_seq_one_letter_code
_entity_poly.pdbx_strand_id
1 'polypeptide(L)'
;MQSNLLSFFSKTPTQNRPSEKKTNQFFRTSYSSPNRAFSTTEPTFSSPIGPTSPLTPRTPVVEDDESLRPKGKRRRLVIESSDEDENASPHNSPVRCIKTTENVPNNRTLSISRSFSRDSPKTSASLCTSFDEDASKGKDCDVETSFLDTSNRNDSFALDETIEGDFEGNWPHLSLPFLHPDRIKDLNGHRPNHPEYDPRTLFVPDDYIRAQTPGLRQWWQIKSQNADTLIFFKVGKFYELYHQDAVIAAEELRLSYMKGKFAHTGFPETAFEKMANQLLHKGYKVARVEQTETPEGMSKRTGGRPGCEKVVRREICQIVTPGTWFASLRGGISDSTSGADAEEERMNCSLNESFSSYQQPLSRLDAEASLSRHLLVILEDRCAKDGDSPNNFGVAILKTVTGEIMIGQFSDDVHLSRMCTVLAHYPPAQILLERGNPSQKLKTILKSRLPDVPLENLTPKKQFFTASETLEILNSANYFALGAAPKDHSEAEIESAQKRAHWPGELLKMLDPFDPLGRTPLNNYELAIRCLGAVIFYLKYCLADTEILSLGLIKEYQPPDVVSAMPGLSHQPFYERQINMVLDSVTLENLEILSTGIKGSIKGSLLERLDSCCTPFGRRLMRSWVVNPPCHPAIITRRQDAIEELMLLAPQLQGVREGLRRLPDLERLLTKVHIMSYNATSPDHPESRAVLFEEGTYSRRKILDFLCTLSGFKATQRLVSTFASLSVRSEYLRSLTTLKSEGGAFPCCKERLAAFETAFDHEKARSEGRIVVEPGFDPEFDTARQNLDDVKEQLDDYLHEQSRIIGAQVRWRLVCSSNSLLSITL
;
A
#
# COMPACT_ATOMS: atom_id res chain seq x y z
N MET A 1 4.61 -22.52 -1.23
CA MET A 1 3.44 -21.62 -1.24
C MET A 1 2.24 -22.24 -0.53
N GLN A 2 1.68 -23.37 -1.00
CA GLN A 2 0.53 -24.01 -0.31
C GLN A 2 0.84 -24.39 1.14
N SER A 3 2.00 -25.01 1.39
CA SER A 3 2.55 -25.25 2.73
C SER A 3 2.67 -23.95 3.54
N ASN A 4 3.36 -22.93 3.02
CA ASN A 4 3.54 -21.63 3.70
C ASN A 4 2.20 -20.98 4.11
N LEU A 5 1.16 -21.10 3.27
CA LEU A 5 -0.18 -20.54 3.54
C LEU A 5 -0.94 -21.35 4.61
N LEU A 6 -0.85 -22.67 4.62
CA LEU A 6 -1.44 -23.50 5.68
C LEU A 6 -0.70 -23.29 7.01
N SER A 7 0.63 -23.24 6.97
CA SER A 7 1.51 -22.94 8.09
C SER A 7 1.22 -21.56 8.71
N PHE A 8 0.85 -20.56 7.91
CA PHE A 8 0.40 -19.25 8.40
C PHE A 8 -0.85 -19.36 9.30
N PHE A 9 -1.82 -20.20 8.93
CA PHE A 9 -3.07 -20.35 9.66
C PHE A 9 -3.01 -21.37 10.81
N SER A 10 -1.96 -22.20 10.88
CA SER A 10 -1.72 -23.19 11.95
C SER A 10 -0.79 -22.70 13.06
N LYS A 11 0.04 -21.68 12.79
CA LYS A 11 0.90 -21.02 13.78
C LYS A 11 0.11 -20.43 14.94
N THR A 12 0.10 -21.13 16.08
CA THR A 12 -0.31 -20.58 17.37
C THR A 12 0.68 -19.50 17.85
N PRO A 13 0.24 -18.45 18.59
CA PRO A 13 1.13 -17.41 19.10
C PRO A 13 2.32 -17.97 19.88
N THR A 14 3.53 -17.73 19.36
CA THR A 14 4.77 -18.18 19.99
C THR A 14 5.10 -17.31 21.20
N GLN A 15 4.92 -17.84 22.40
CA GLN A 15 5.59 -17.25 23.57
C GLN A 15 7.11 -17.36 23.35
N ASN A 16 7.78 -16.20 23.28
CA ASN A 16 9.18 -16.06 22.87
C ASN A 16 10.12 -17.12 23.50
N ARG A 17 10.57 -18.08 22.69
CA ARG A 17 11.76 -18.89 23.04
C ARG A 17 12.96 -17.94 23.15
N PRO A 18 13.78 -18.03 24.21
CA PRO A 18 14.98 -17.22 24.33
C PRO A 18 16.02 -17.66 23.28
N SER A 19 16.71 -16.70 22.67
CA SER A 19 17.80 -17.01 21.74
C SER A 19 18.99 -17.65 22.46
N GLU A 20 19.53 -18.72 21.87
CA GLU A 20 20.68 -19.43 22.44
C GLU A 20 21.91 -18.53 22.51
N LYS A 21 22.47 -18.42 23.71
CA LYS A 21 23.72 -17.70 23.94
C LYS A 21 24.89 -18.61 23.60
N LYS A 22 25.74 -18.20 22.67
CA LYS A 22 27.08 -18.79 22.48
C LYS A 22 27.93 -18.60 23.74
N THR A 23 27.88 -19.56 24.67
CA THR A 23 28.69 -19.56 25.88
C THR A 23 30.11 -20.02 25.58
N ASN A 24 31.03 -19.07 25.43
CA ASN A 24 32.45 -19.35 25.59
C ASN A 24 32.69 -19.86 27.03
N GLN A 25 33.13 -21.11 27.19
CA GLN A 25 33.70 -21.59 28.45
C GLN A 25 35.17 -21.98 28.25
N PHE A 26 36.05 -21.25 28.94
CA PHE A 26 37.40 -21.72 29.23
C PHE A 26 37.33 -22.80 30.30
N PHE A 27 37.80 -24.01 30.00
CA PHE A 27 38.28 -24.94 31.03
C PHE A 27 39.58 -25.60 30.58
N ARG A 28 40.58 -25.59 31.47
CA ARG A 28 41.82 -26.37 31.36
C ARG A 28 41.68 -27.61 32.25
N THR A 29 41.95 -28.80 31.72
CA THR A 29 42.79 -29.81 32.38
C THR A 29 43.19 -30.95 31.43
N SER A 30 44.50 -31.09 31.23
CA SER A 30 45.29 -32.33 31.06
C SER A 30 44.58 -33.70 30.91
N TYR A 31 45.02 -34.54 29.96
CA TYR A 31 46.05 -35.58 30.22
C TYR A 31 46.57 -36.30 28.95
N SER A 32 47.80 -36.83 29.05
CA SER A 32 48.45 -37.95 28.29
C SER A 32 48.31 -38.11 26.76
N SER A 33 49.45 -38.04 26.07
CA SER A 33 49.73 -38.70 24.77
C SER A 33 49.89 -40.24 24.94
N PRO A 34 49.97 -41.05 23.85
CA PRO A 34 51.27 -41.26 23.18
C PRO A 34 51.23 -41.42 21.64
N ASN A 35 52.41 -41.38 21.02
CA ASN A 35 52.63 -41.54 19.57
C ASN A 35 52.43 -42.99 19.09
N ARG A 36 52.10 -43.15 17.80
CA ARG A 36 52.67 -44.23 16.96
C ARG A 36 52.84 -43.76 15.51
N ALA A 37 53.85 -44.29 14.82
CA ALA A 37 54.25 -43.92 13.46
C ALA A 37 54.47 -45.17 12.59
N PHE A 38 55.06 -44.98 11.39
CA PHE A 38 55.28 -45.93 10.27
C PHE A 38 54.06 -46.23 9.39
N SER A 39 54.18 -46.48 8.07
CA SER A 39 55.20 -46.12 7.05
C SER A 39 54.71 -46.59 5.65
N THR A 40 55.49 -46.34 4.59
CA THR A 40 55.42 -46.90 3.20
C THR A 40 54.22 -46.45 2.35
N THR A 41 54.34 -46.15 1.04
CA THR A 41 55.53 -46.07 0.15
C THR A 41 55.29 -45.12 -1.03
N GLU A 42 56.35 -44.49 -1.52
CA GLU A 42 56.46 -43.80 -2.82
C GLU A 42 56.85 -44.81 -3.94
N PRO A 43 56.81 -44.51 -5.28
CA PRO A 43 57.59 -43.42 -5.88
C PRO A 43 57.03 -42.67 -7.13
N THR A 44 57.74 -41.57 -7.37
CA THR A 44 57.97 -40.70 -8.54
C THR A 44 58.35 -41.40 -9.89
N PHE A 45 58.72 -40.78 -11.04
CA PHE A 45 58.97 -39.40 -11.54
C PHE A 45 59.00 -39.39 -13.10
N SER A 46 58.77 -38.27 -13.81
CA SER A 46 59.58 -37.86 -14.99
C SER A 46 59.22 -36.48 -15.60
N SER A 47 60.23 -35.65 -15.88
CA SER A 47 60.24 -34.46 -16.78
C SER A 47 61.13 -34.80 -18.01
N PRO A 48 61.77 -33.88 -18.82
CA PRO A 48 61.69 -32.40 -18.98
C PRO A 48 61.71 -31.93 -20.48
N ILE A 49 62.05 -30.64 -20.75
CA ILE A 49 62.90 -30.08 -21.87
C ILE A 49 62.41 -28.69 -22.39
N GLY A 50 63.36 -27.79 -22.72
CA GLY A 50 63.21 -26.51 -23.48
C GLY A 50 64.27 -26.45 -24.60
N PRO A 51 64.85 -25.29 -25.04
CA PRO A 51 64.58 -23.85 -24.80
C PRO A 51 64.54 -23.01 -26.13
N THR A 52 64.59 -21.66 -26.09
CA THR A 52 65.45 -20.74 -26.92
C THR A 52 65.02 -19.25 -26.92
N SER A 53 65.93 -18.34 -27.31
CA SER A 53 65.83 -16.85 -27.41
C SER A 53 66.98 -16.34 -28.35
N PRO A 54 67.21 -15.04 -28.72
CA PRO A 54 66.79 -13.74 -28.17
C PRO A 54 65.87 -12.93 -29.13
N LEU A 55 65.90 -11.61 -29.44
CA LEU A 55 66.92 -10.53 -29.64
C LEU A 55 66.46 -9.13 -29.12
N THR A 56 67.29 -8.09 -29.30
CA THR A 56 67.13 -6.65 -28.91
C THR A 56 67.81 -5.75 -29.99
N PRO A 57 68.07 -4.41 -29.86
CA PRO A 57 67.78 -3.36 -28.82
C PRO A 57 67.00 -2.14 -29.42
N ARG A 58 66.92 -0.89 -28.93
CA ARG A 58 67.71 0.01 -28.02
C ARG A 58 66.84 1.08 -27.31
N THR A 59 67.45 1.80 -26.35
CA THR A 59 67.03 3.12 -25.78
C THR A 59 68.06 4.22 -26.14
N PRO A 60 67.90 5.52 -25.75
CA PRO A 60 68.20 6.07 -24.40
C PRO A 60 66.97 6.77 -23.72
N VAL A 61 66.80 6.93 -22.39
CA VAL A 61 67.61 7.55 -21.28
C VAL A 61 67.55 9.10 -21.35
N VAL A 62 67.20 9.91 -20.33
CA VAL A 62 67.51 10.02 -18.85
C VAL A 62 66.19 10.37 -18.08
N GLU A 63 65.76 9.72 -16.98
CA GLU A 63 66.10 9.84 -15.53
C GLU A 63 65.92 11.24 -14.88
N ASP A 64 65.81 11.38 -13.54
CA ASP A 64 64.67 11.18 -12.60
C ASP A 64 64.98 12.08 -11.34
N ASP A 65 64.61 11.95 -10.06
CA ASP A 65 63.89 11.00 -9.18
C ASP A 65 63.49 11.72 -7.84
N GLU A 66 62.84 11.00 -6.90
CA GLU A 66 62.74 11.22 -5.42
C GLU A 66 61.95 12.44 -4.84
N SER A 67 61.39 12.39 -3.61
CA SER A 67 60.83 11.26 -2.82
C SER A 67 59.96 11.71 -1.61
N LEU A 68 59.13 10.78 -1.11
CA LEU A 68 58.61 10.64 0.28
C LEU A 68 57.60 11.65 0.92
N ARG A 69 56.99 11.14 2.01
CA ARG A 69 55.92 11.72 2.90
C ARG A 69 56.56 12.01 4.30
N PRO A 70 55.90 12.55 5.39
CA PRO A 70 54.44 12.62 5.66
C PRO A 70 53.88 13.76 6.59
N LYS A 71 52.54 13.73 6.80
CA LYS A 71 51.77 14.12 8.03
C LYS A 71 52.12 15.43 8.81
N GLY A 72 51.21 16.42 8.82
CA GLY A 72 51.19 17.51 9.81
C GLY A 72 49.80 18.16 10.01
N LYS A 73 49.37 18.39 11.27
CA LYS A 73 48.03 18.92 11.64
C LYS A 73 48.08 20.38 12.14
N ARG A 74 46.91 21.06 12.11
CA ARG A 74 46.51 22.35 12.77
C ARG A 74 47.03 23.61 12.06
N ARG A 75 46.18 24.59 11.68
CA ARG A 75 45.23 25.47 12.43
C ARG A 75 45.93 26.58 13.26
N ARG A 76 45.84 27.85 12.83
CA ARG A 76 45.26 28.94 13.65
C ARG A 76 44.92 30.25 12.89
N LEU A 77 44.14 31.07 13.60
CA LEU A 77 43.67 32.47 13.48
C LEU A 77 44.48 33.44 12.57
N VAL A 78 43.89 34.41 11.83
CA VAL A 78 42.93 35.55 12.12
C VAL A 78 43.67 36.86 12.51
N ILE A 79 42.98 38.03 12.35
CA ILE A 79 43.45 39.45 12.33
C ILE A 79 43.72 39.85 10.86
N GLU A 80 42.93 40.70 10.17
CA GLU A 80 42.56 42.14 10.37
C GLU A 80 43.82 43.03 10.29
N SER A 81 43.89 44.23 9.70
CA SER A 81 42.94 45.33 9.39
C SER A 81 43.53 46.19 8.23
N SER A 82 42.78 46.63 7.20
CA SER A 82 42.10 47.95 7.07
C SER A 82 42.84 48.97 6.17
N ASP A 83 42.18 50.12 5.93
CA ASP A 83 42.63 51.38 5.27
C ASP A 83 42.70 51.30 3.72
N GLU A 84 41.96 52.09 2.89
CA GLU A 84 41.79 53.56 2.73
C GLU A 84 43.02 54.28 2.14
N ASP A 85 42.95 55.16 1.11
CA ASP A 85 41.90 55.51 0.11
C ASP A 85 42.60 56.31 -1.06
N GLU A 86 41.87 56.77 -2.10
CA GLU A 86 42.09 57.99 -2.94
C GLU A 86 41.76 57.90 -4.47
N ASN A 87 40.94 58.86 -4.95
CA ASN A 87 41.00 59.70 -6.17
C ASN A 87 41.73 59.19 -7.47
N ALA A 88 41.25 59.41 -8.71
CA ALA A 88 40.55 60.57 -9.29
C ALA A 88 39.78 60.29 -10.62
N SER A 89 39.11 61.31 -11.19
CA SER A 89 38.28 61.31 -12.44
C SER A 89 39.07 61.89 -13.67
N PRO A 90 38.52 62.40 -14.84
CA PRO A 90 37.13 62.77 -15.23
C PRO A 90 36.66 62.60 -16.74
N HIS A 91 35.42 63.05 -17.02
CA HIS A 91 34.87 63.61 -18.30
C HIS A 91 34.54 62.68 -19.52
N ASN A 92 33.50 62.93 -20.35
CA ASN A 92 32.32 63.83 -20.24
C ASN A 92 31.14 63.51 -21.21
N SER A 93 29.89 63.60 -20.72
CA SER A 93 28.64 63.97 -21.47
C SER A 93 28.15 63.04 -22.63
N PRO A 94 26.93 63.20 -23.23
CA PRO A 94 25.85 64.20 -23.03
C PRO A 94 24.39 63.59 -22.94
N VAL A 95 23.22 64.28 -22.99
CA VAL A 95 22.65 65.49 -22.31
C VAL A 95 21.09 65.50 -22.44
N ARG A 96 20.34 65.70 -21.34
CA ARG A 96 18.91 66.20 -21.22
C ARG A 96 17.73 65.34 -21.76
N CYS A 97 16.44 65.57 -21.39
CA CYS A 97 15.72 66.62 -20.63
C CYS A 97 14.49 66.00 -19.86
N ILE A 98 14.17 66.31 -18.58
CA ILE A 98 13.25 67.39 -18.06
C ILE A 98 11.74 67.14 -18.34
N LYS A 99 10.78 67.21 -17.39
CA LYS A 99 10.77 67.52 -15.92
C LYS A 99 9.42 67.13 -15.23
N THR A 100 9.39 67.31 -13.89
CA THR A 100 8.22 67.62 -13.00
C THR A 100 7.11 66.57 -12.83
N THR A 101 6.53 66.30 -11.65
CA THR A 101 6.87 66.47 -10.19
C THR A 101 5.82 65.62 -9.39
N GLU A 102 5.62 65.59 -8.05
CA GLU A 102 6.15 66.23 -6.81
C GLU A 102 5.99 65.16 -5.66
N ASN A 103 6.85 64.99 -4.63
CA ASN A 103 7.08 65.81 -3.42
C ASN A 103 5.76 66.15 -2.66
N VAL A 104 5.49 65.79 -1.38
CA VAL A 104 6.28 65.60 -0.11
C VAL A 104 5.36 64.83 0.92
N PRO A 105 5.77 64.15 2.04
CA PRO A 105 7.03 63.51 2.48
C PRO A 105 6.93 62.04 3.05
N ASN A 106 8.08 61.34 3.08
CA ASN A 106 8.64 60.47 4.13
C ASN A 106 7.80 59.59 5.12
N ASN A 107 8.04 58.27 4.98
CA ASN A 107 8.75 57.38 5.95
C ASN A 107 8.02 56.35 6.86
N ARG A 108 8.45 55.10 6.64
CA ARG A 108 8.86 54.04 7.60
C ARG A 108 7.80 53.20 8.34
N THR A 109 7.56 52.04 7.72
CA THR A 109 7.77 50.70 8.30
C THR A 109 6.94 50.27 9.52
N LEU A 110 6.01 49.32 9.29
CA LEU A 110 6.00 48.01 9.97
C LEU A 110 4.97 47.05 9.33
N SER A 111 5.06 45.77 9.66
CA SER A 111 4.15 44.69 9.27
C SER A 111 3.14 44.37 10.39
N ILE A 112 1.99 43.76 10.04
CA ILE A 112 1.29 42.63 10.72
C ILE A 112 -0.24 42.62 10.47
N SER A 113 -0.76 41.42 10.14
CA SER A 113 -2.15 40.92 10.27
C SER A 113 -3.33 41.55 9.50
N ARG A 114 -4.20 40.64 9.02
CA ARG A 114 -5.69 40.60 9.12
C ARG A 114 -6.10 39.23 8.53
N SER A 115 -6.85 38.34 9.17
CA SER A 115 -8.07 38.42 10.00
C SER A 115 -9.26 39.04 9.28
N PHE A 116 -10.24 38.18 8.96
CA PHE A 116 -11.53 38.55 8.37
C PHE A 116 -12.64 37.88 9.18
N SER A 117 -13.37 38.67 9.96
CA SER A 117 -14.71 38.32 10.42
C SER A 117 -15.73 38.86 9.42
N ARG A 118 -16.89 38.20 9.31
CA ARG A 118 -18.00 38.67 8.48
C ARG A 118 -18.68 39.86 9.16
N ASP A 119 -19.08 40.85 8.36
CA ASP A 119 -20.27 41.63 8.68
C ASP A 119 -20.98 42.10 7.39
N SER A 120 -22.27 42.42 7.48
CA SER A 120 -23.17 42.53 6.31
C SER A 120 -23.71 43.95 6.06
N PRO A 121 -23.77 44.44 4.80
CA PRO A 121 -24.59 45.60 4.44
C PRO A 121 -26.03 45.21 4.07
N LYS A 122 -27.01 46.01 4.47
CA LYS A 122 -28.42 45.93 4.02
C LYS A 122 -28.77 47.17 3.19
N THR A 123 -29.33 47.00 1.98
CA THR A 123 -30.20 47.95 1.23
C THR A 123 -30.55 47.35 -0.14
N SER A 124 -31.71 47.57 -0.77
CA SER A 124 -33.03 48.04 -0.29
C SER A 124 -34.07 47.99 -1.43
N ALA A 125 -35.35 47.87 -1.07
CA ALA A 125 -36.57 48.07 -1.89
C ALA A 125 -36.92 47.04 -3.00
N SER A 126 -38.17 46.93 -3.48
CA SER A 126 -39.53 47.00 -2.87
C SER A 126 -40.60 46.80 -3.99
N LEU A 127 -41.90 46.69 -3.62
CA LEU A 127 -43.11 46.60 -4.48
C LEU A 127 -43.27 45.23 -5.21
N CYS A 128 -44.45 44.63 -5.44
CA CYS A 128 -45.86 44.75 -4.99
C CYS A 128 -46.63 43.48 -5.50
N THR A 129 -47.84 43.05 -5.10
CA THR A 129 -48.91 43.60 -4.23
C THR A 129 -49.79 42.47 -3.62
N SER A 130 -50.37 42.73 -2.45
CA SER A 130 -51.69 42.31 -1.88
C SER A 130 -52.57 41.21 -2.52
N PHE A 131 -53.12 40.33 -1.66
CA PHE A 131 -54.52 40.45 -1.17
C PHE A 131 -54.72 39.70 0.16
N ASP A 132 -55.77 40.06 0.89
CA ASP A 132 -56.05 39.79 2.32
C ASP A 132 -56.95 38.52 2.53
N GLU A 133 -57.44 38.09 3.71
CA GLU A 133 -57.55 38.70 5.06
C GLU A 133 -57.75 37.62 6.18
N ASP A 134 -57.93 38.10 7.43
CA ASP A 134 -58.69 37.51 8.57
C ASP A 134 -57.97 36.63 9.62
N ALA A 135 -58.52 36.58 10.86
CA ALA A 135 -57.67 36.63 12.07
C ALA A 135 -58.15 35.97 13.40
N SER A 136 -57.15 35.71 14.26
CA SER A 136 -57.12 35.89 15.74
C SER A 136 -57.35 34.71 16.72
N LYS A 137 -56.49 34.69 17.77
CA LYS A 137 -56.58 34.03 19.11
C LYS A 137 -56.57 32.47 19.16
N GLY A 138 -55.91 31.80 20.11
CA GLY A 138 -54.98 32.21 21.19
C GLY A 138 -55.03 31.28 22.42
N LYS A 139 -53.94 31.21 23.23
CA LYS A 139 -53.77 30.40 24.49
C LYS A 139 -53.70 28.87 24.30
N ASP A 140 -53.11 28.04 25.17
CA ASP A 140 -52.39 28.16 26.47
C ASP A 140 -51.14 27.21 26.40
N CYS A 141 -49.96 27.47 27.01
CA CYS A 141 -49.48 27.21 28.39
C CYS A 141 -49.27 25.73 28.82
N ASP A 142 -48.19 25.49 29.59
CA ASP A 142 -47.52 24.20 29.86
C ASP A 142 -48.08 23.36 31.03
N VAL A 143 -47.69 22.07 31.13
CA VAL A 143 -46.99 21.43 32.30
C VAL A 143 -46.74 19.91 32.05
N GLU A 144 -45.73 19.35 32.73
CA GLU A 144 -45.16 18.00 32.62
C GLU A 144 -45.99 16.86 33.30
N THR A 145 -45.68 15.57 33.02
CA THR A 145 -44.98 14.63 33.96
C THR A 145 -45.04 13.10 33.65
N SER A 146 -43.87 12.50 33.35
CA SER A 146 -43.28 11.26 33.97
C SER A 146 -43.74 9.79 33.71
N PHE A 147 -42.82 8.85 34.06
CA PHE A 147 -42.84 7.35 34.13
C PHE A 147 -42.73 6.56 32.79
N LEU A 148 -41.67 5.78 32.46
CA LEU A 148 -40.97 4.59 33.06
C LEU A 148 -41.61 3.24 32.63
N ASP A 149 -40.91 2.12 32.32
CA ASP A 149 -39.46 1.79 32.16
C ASP A 149 -39.29 0.39 31.46
N THR A 150 -38.04 -0.11 31.34
CA THR A 150 -37.56 -1.50 31.14
C THR A 150 -37.44 -2.08 29.71
N SER A 151 -36.50 -3.00 29.42
CA SER A 151 -35.12 -3.22 29.93
C SER A 151 -34.40 -4.32 29.12
N ASN A 152 -33.09 -4.17 28.85
CA ASN A 152 -32.15 -5.28 28.98
C ASN A 152 -30.71 -4.78 29.22
N ARG A 153 -29.88 -5.55 29.92
CA ARG A 153 -28.49 -5.20 30.28
C ARG A 153 -27.58 -6.42 30.19
N ASN A 154 -26.38 -6.23 29.64
CA ASN A 154 -25.10 -6.44 30.37
C ASN A 154 -23.92 -6.42 29.40
N ASP A 155 -23.20 -5.30 29.34
CA ASP A 155 -21.74 -5.36 29.40
C ASP A 155 -21.23 -4.05 30.03
N SER A 156 -20.32 -4.14 31.00
CA SER A 156 -20.03 -3.00 31.89
C SER A 156 -18.54 -2.85 32.21
N PHE A 157 -17.90 -1.90 31.52
CA PHE A 157 -16.70 -1.24 32.01
C PHE A 157 -16.77 0.26 31.69
N ALA A 158 -16.18 1.10 32.55
CA ALA A 158 -16.54 2.51 32.62
C ALA A 158 -16.13 3.32 31.38
N LEU A 159 -17.12 3.98 30.76
CA LEU A 159 -16.92 5.18 29.96
C LEU A 159 -16.64 6.35 30.90
N ASP A 160 -15.50 7.03 30.73
CA ASP A 160 -15.29 8.36 31.31
C ASP A 160 -16.15 9.37 30.51
N GLU A 161 -16.77 10.32 31.21
CA GLU A 161 -17.90 11.10 30.69
C GLU A 161 -17.52 11.92 29.45
N THR A 162 -18.25 11.75 28.36
CA THR A 162 -18.20 12.67 27.22
C THR A 162 -18.94 13.96 27.58
N ILE A 163 -18.22 15.07 27.69
CA ILE A 163 -18.82 16.40 27.89
C ILE A 163 -19.10 17.01 26.51
N GLU A 164 -20.39 17.20 26.20
CA GLU A 164 -20.79 18.12 25.13
C GLU A 164 -20.66 19.55 25.66
N GLY A 165 -19.67 20.29 25.15
CA GLY A 165 -19.41 21.67 25.54
C GLY A 165 -18.45 22.35 24.57
N ASP A 166 -18.73 23.62 24.25
CA ASP A 166 -17.98 24.40 23.26
C ASP A 166 -16.54 24.67 23.73
N PHE A 167 -15.59 23.88 23.21
CA PHE A 167 -14.17 24.16 23.37
C PHE A 167 -13.73 25.26 22.39
N GLU A 168 -13.50 26.47 22.91
CA GLU A 168 -12.79 27.51 22.17
C GLU A 168 -11.44 26.97 21.68
N GLY A 169 -11.19 27.05 20.36
CA GLY A 169 -10.19 26.25 19.64
C GLY A 169 -8.70 26.56 19.90
N ASN A 170 -8.34 27.11 21.06
CA ASN A 170 -6.97 27.49 21.42
C ASN A 170 -6.17 26.32 22.02
N TRP A 171 -5.99 25.25 21.23
CA TRP A 171 -5.24 24.07 21.67
C TRP A 171 -3.74 24.39 21.87
N PRO A 172 -3.07 23.87 22.93
CA PRO A 172 -1.67 24.23 23.20
C PRO A 172 -0.68 23.95 22.07
N HIS A 173 -0.96 23.00 21.18
CA HIS A 173 -0.08 22.74 20.03
C HIS A 173 0.00 23.94 19.07
N LEU A 174 -1.05 24.77 18.98
CA LEU A 174 -1.07 26.00 18.17
C LEU A 174 -0.11 27.08 18.72
N SER A 175 0.24 27.00 20.01
CA SER A 175 1.21 27.89 20.67
C SER A 175 2.67 27.45 20.57
N LEU A 176 2.96 26.27 19.99
CA LEU A 176 4.32 25.73 19.93
C LEU A 176 5.18 26.52 18.93
N PRO A 177 6.27 27.20 19.36
CA PRO A 177 6.99 28.15 18.49
C PRO A 177 7.67 27.55 17.27
N PHE A 178 7.79 26.22 17.17
CA PHE A 178 8.35 25.50 16.03
C PHE A 178 7.28 25.00 15.03
N LEU A 179 5.98 25.09 15.37
CA LEU A 179 4.87 24.74 14.47
C LEU A 179 4.28 25.97 13.75
N HIS A 180 4.52 27.19 14.23
CA HIS A 180 4.07 28.40 13.54
C HIS A 180 4.60 28.46 12.09
N PRO A 181 3.80 28.85 11.09
CA PRO A 181 4.22 28.92 9.68
C PRO A 181 5.50 29.73 9.44
N ASP A 182 5.71 30.81 10.19
CA ASP A 182 6.93 31.66 10.10
C ASP A 182 8.20 31.00 10.68
N ARG A 183 8.09 29.82 11.28
CA ARG A 183 9.17 29.14 12.03
C ARG A 183 9.30 27.64 11.75
N ILE A 184 8.30 27.03 11.12
CA ILE A 184 8.30 25.61 10.73
C ILE A 184 9.48 25.26 9.83
N LYS A 185 10.00 24.05 10.01
CA LYS A 185 11.17 23.52 9.30
C LYS A 185 11.05 22.02 9.04
N ASP A 186 11.70 21.54 8.00
CA ASP A 186 11.93 20.11 7.77
C ASP A 186 12.97 19.54 8.76
N LEU A 187 13.17 18.23 8.78
CA LEU A 187 14.11 17.56 9.69
C LEU A 187 15.57 18.04 9.55
N ASN A 188 15.95 18.58 8.39
CA ASN A 188 17.28 19.13 8.11
C ASN A 188 17.41 20.61 8.54
N GLY A 189 16.32 21.23 8.99
CA GLY A 189 16.26 22.62 9.42
C GLY A 189 15.92 23.62 8.32
N HIS A 190 15.58 23.16 7.10
CA HIS A 190 15.14 23.99 5.99
C HIS A 190 13.76 24.58 6.23
N ARG A 191 13.49 25.78 5.72
CA ARG A 191 12.15 26.42 5.73
C ARG A 191 11.36 26.07 4.46
N PRO A 192 10.02 26.21 4.42
CA PRO A 192 9.20 25.91 3.23
C PRO A 192 9.66 26.55 1.91
N ASN A 193 10.31 27.72 1.97
CA ASN A 193 10.82 28.43 0.80
C ASN A 193 12.15 27.86 0.24
N HIS A 194 12.71 26.81 0.85
CA HIS A 194 13.99 26.22 0.46
C HIS A 194 13.82 25.09 -0.58
N PRO A 195 14.63 25.01 -1.65
CA PRO A 195 14.46 23.99 -2.70
C PRO A 195 14.47 22.53 -2.19
N GLU A 196 15.28 22.22 -1.17
CA GLU A 196 15.40 20.88 -0.58
C GLU A 196 14.43 20.60 0.60
N TYR A 197 13.50 21.52 0.94
CA TYR A 197 12.54 21.32 2.04
C TYR A 197 11.71 20.05 1.86
N ASP A 198 11.80 19.06 2.76
CA ASP A 198 10.93 17.87 2.70
C ASP A 198 9.67 18.07 3.57
N PRO A 199 8.49 18.40 2.97
CA PRO A 199 7.27 18.70 3.72
C PRO A 199 6.72 17.49 4.49
N ARG A 200 7.23 16.30 4.20
CA ARG A 200 6.87 15.04 4.86
C ARG A 200 7.55 14.92 6.22
N THR A 201 8.46 15.83 6.57
CA THR A 201 9.24 15.82 7.82
C THR A 201 9.12 17.15 8.57
N LEU A 202 9.38 17.13 9.87
CA LEU A 202 9.22 18.27 10.77
C LEU A 202 10.35 18.32 11.80
N PHE A 203 11.01 19.47 11.93
CA PHE A 203 11.92 19.73 13.04
C PHE A 203 11.14 19.92 14.34
N VAL A 204 11.37 19.02 15.30
CA VAL A 204 10.87 19.12 16.68
C VAL A 204 12.09 19.27 17.60
N PRO A 205 12.21 20.32 18.42
CA PRO A 205 13.40 20.54 19.24
C PRO A 205 13.68 19.39 20.22
N ASP A 206 14.91 18.91 20.28
CA ASP A 206 15.30 17.79 21.15
C ASP A 206 14.90 17.99 22.63
N ASP A 207 15.02 19.21 23.16
CA ASP A 207 14.62 19.50 24.54
C ASP A 207 13.12 19.37 24.76
N TYR A 208 12.31 19.70 23.74
CA TYR A 208 10.87 19.46 23.76
C TYR A 208 10.56 17.95 23.70
N ILE A 209 11.26 17.18 22.86
CA ILE A 209 11.16 15.70 22.79
C ILE A 209 11.56 15.06 24.13
N ARG A 210 12.65 15.54 24.75
CA ARG A 210 13.11 15.10 26.07
C ARG A 210 12.11 15.45 27.17
N ALA A 211 11.43 16.59 27.09
CA ALA A 211 10.40 16.99 28.06
C ALA A 211 9.08 16.17 27.95
N GLN A 212 8.81 15.50 26.83
CA GLN A 212 7.60 14.68 26.68
C GLN A 212 7.63 13.40 27.52
N THR A 213 6.44 12.91 27.88
CA THR A 213 6.25 11.56 28.43
C THR A 213 6.72 10.51 27.41
N PRO A 214 7.21 9.32 27.82
CA PRO A 214 7.80 8.36 26.88
C PRO A 214 6.87 7.90 25.75
N GLY A 215 5.55 7.81 25.98
CA GLY A 215 4.58 7.50 24.92
C GLY A 215 4.44 8.64 23.90
N LEU A 216 4.25 9.88 24.37
CA LEU A 216 4.11 11.03 23.49
C LEU A 216 5.44 11.40 22.81
N ARG A 217 6.58 11.05 23.42
CA ARG A 217 7.92 11.11 22.83
C ARG A 217 8.05 10.21 21.60
N GLN A 218 7.60 8.95 21.68
CA GLN A 218 7.53 8.05 20.52
C GLN A 218 6.64 8.66 19.41
N TRP A 219 5.48 9.21 19.76
CA TRP A 219 4.61 9.86 18.79
C TRP A 219 5.28 11.05 18.09
N TRP A 220 5.92 11.96 18.84
CA TRP A 220 6.63 13.11 18.24
C TRP A 220 7.83 12.70 17.37
N GLN A 221 8.52 11.61 17.70
CA GLN A 221 9.58 11.04 16.87
C GLN A 221 9.04 10.48 15.54
N ILE A 222 7.87 9.83 15.56
CA ILE A 222 7.21 9.35 14.36
C ILE A 222 6.68 10.53 13.53
N LYS A 223 6.08 11.55 14.18
CA LYS A 223 5.55 12.75 13.53
C LYS A 223 6.64 13.65 12.95
N SER A 224 7.84 13.70 13.54
CA SER A 224 8.99 14.42 12.95
C SER A 224 9.46 13.81 11.62
N GLN A 225 9.15 12.53 11.38
CA GLN A 225 9.50 11.80 10.16
C GLN A 225 8.32 11.68 9.16
N ASN A 226 7.09 11.93 9.60
CA ASN A 226 5.84 11.74 8.84
C ASN A 226 4.84 12.88 9.18
N ALA A 227 5.27 14.12 8.98
CA ALA A 227 4.57 15.33 9.39
C ALA A 227 3.23 15.53 8.66
N ASP A 228 3.19 15.09 7.41
CA ASP A 228 2.08 15.19 6.44
C ASP A 228 1.06 14.05 6.52
N THR A 229 1.25 13.12 7.46
CA THR A 229 0.55 11.84 7.53
C THR A 229 -0.12 11.71 8.90
N LEU A 230 -1.40 11.37 8.93
CA LEU A 230 -2.18 11.22 10.16
C LEU A 230 -1.77 9.93 10.88
N ILE A 231 -1.31 10.05 12.11
CA ILE A 231 -0.82 8.91 12.90
C ILE A 231 -1.98 8.31 13.69
N PHE A 232 -2.39 7.09 13.33
CA PHE A 232 -3.24 6.25 14.17
C PHE A 232 -2.33 5.50 15.16
N PHE A 233 -2.23 6.00 16.39
CA PHE A 233 -1.25 5.55 17.39
C PHE A 233 -1.86 4.53 18.34
N LYS A 234 -1.34 3.29 18.35
CA LYS A 234 -1.90 2.18 19.13
C LYS A 234 -1.72 2.36 20.64
N VAL A 235 -2.81 2.45 21.39
CA VAL A 235 -2.82 2.50 22.86
C VAL A 235 -3.84 1.51 23.40
N GLY A 236 -3.35 0.33 23.78
CA GLY A 236 -4.22 -0.80 24.13
C GLY A 236 -5.14 -1.17 22.96
N LYS A 237 -6.43 -1.36 23.26
CA LYS A 237 -7.45 -1.67 22.24
C LYS A 237 -7.81 -0.48 21.32
N PHE A 238 -7.28 0.71 21.53
CA PHE A 238 -7.65 1.91 20.78
C PHE A 238 -6.53 2.39 19.84
N TYR A 239 -6.91 3.08 18.77
CA TYR A 239 -6.04 4.00 18.05
C TYR A 239 -6.36 5.41 18.53
N GLU A 240 -5.35 6.09 19.07
CA GLU A 240 -5.41 7.48 19.51
C GLU A 240 -4.75 8.39 18.48
N LEU A 241 -5.23 9.63 18.38
CA LEU A 241 -4.64 10.70 17.59
C LEU A 241 -4.44 11.92 18.48
N TYR A 242 -3.32 12.63 18.31
CA TYR A 242 -2.93 13.75 19.17
C TYR A 242 -2.71 15.04 18.37
N HIS A 243 -2.89 16.17 19.06
CA HIS A 243 -2.57 17.51 18.56
C HIS A 243 -3.27 17.80 17.22
N GLN A 244 -2.52 18.22 16.19
CA GLN A 244 -3.04 18.51 14.86
C GLN A 244 -3.78 17.33 14.19
N ASP A 245 -3.35 16.09 14.46
CA ASP A 245 -3.97 14.88 13.91
C ASP A 245 -5.34 14.63 14.56
N ALA A 246 -5.47 14.98 15.85
CA ALA A 246 -6.74 14.89 16.58
C ALA A 246 -7.77 15.90 16.08
N VAL A 247 -7.35 17.12 15.73
CA VAL A 247 -8.25 18.16 15.19
C VAL A 247 -8.81 17.72 13.84
N ILE A 248 -7.94 17.26 12.94
CA ILE A 248 -8.35 16.74 11.62
C ILE A 248 -9.28 15.53 11.78
N ALA A 249 -8.99 14.59 12.68
CA ALA A 249 -9.87 13.45 12.91
C ALA A 249 -11.21 13.82 13.55
N ALA A 250 -11.24 14.78 14.48
CA ALA A 250 -12.49 15.25 15.09
C ALA A 250 -13.42 15.89 14.05
N GLU A 251 -12.90 16.75 13.17
CA GLU A 251 -13.65 17.36 12.07
C GLU A 251 -14.05 16.33 11.01
N GLU A 252 -13.07 15.57 10.49
CA GLU A 252 -13.26 14.78 9.27
C GLU A 252 -13.89 13.41 9.48
N LEU A 253 -13.82 12.85 10.70
CA LEU A 253 -14.46 11.60 11.10
C LEU A 253 -15.61 11.80 12.10
N ARG A 254 -15.88 13.04 12.53
CA ARG A 254 -16.89 13.39 13.54
C ARG A 254 -16.69 12.68 14.88
N LEU A 255 -15.44 12.65 15.35
CA LEU A 255 -15.07 12.07 16.64
C LEU A 255 -15.05 13.15 17.73
N SER A 256 -15.59 12.83 18.91
CA SER A 256 -15.53 13.71 20.08
C SER A 256 -14.09 13.83 20.61
N TYR A 257 -13.75 15.00 21.18
CA TYR A 257 -12.50 15.14 21.94
C TYR A 257 -12.60 14.43 23.30
N MET A 258 -11.51 13.82 23.73
CA MET A 258 -11.37 13.22 25.06
C MET A 258 -10.96 14.27 26.10
N LYS A 259 -11.41 14.12 27.35
CA LYS A 259 -11.00 14.96 28.49
C LYS A 259 -9.46 15.03 28.57
N GLY A 260 -8.87 16.21 28.41
CA GLY A 260 -7.42 16.37 28.39
C GLY A 260 -6.94 17.81 28.25
N LYS A 261 -5.62 18.02 28.38
CA LYS A 261 -4.97 19.33 28.23
C LYS A 261 -4.62 19.68 26.76
N PHE A 262 -4.79 18.75 25.84
CA PHE A 262 -4.44 18.89 24.42
C PHE A 262 -5.47 18.16 23.58
N ALA A 263 -5.65 18.59 22.32
CA ALA A 263 -6.51 17.92 21.35
C ALA A 263 -6.15 16.43 21.27
N HIS A 264 -7.10 15.58 21.63
CA HIS A 264 -6.97 14.13 21.70
C HIS A 264 -8.31 13.50 21.32
N THR A 265 -8.30 12.52 20.43
CA THR A 265 -9.46 11.68 20.10
C THR A 265 -8.99 10.28 19.70
N GLY A 266 -9.90 9.31 19.65
CA GLY A 266 -9.55 7.94 19.29
C GLY A 266 -10.77 7.05 19.02
N PHE A 267 -10.51 5.83 18.55
CA PHE A 267 -11.52 4.82 18.22
C PHE A 267 -10.97 3.39 18.41
N PRO A 268 -11.83 2.37 18.61
CA PRO A 268 -11.38 1.00 18.86
C PRO A 268 -10.73 0.35 17.63
N GLU A 269 -9.88 -0.66 17.87
CA GLU A 269 -9.15 -1.46 16.88
C GLU A 269 -10.00 -1.86 15.67
N THR A 270 -11.21 -2.36 15.94
CA THR A 270 -12.18 -2.85 14.95
C THR A 270 -12.68 -1.78 13.98
N ALA A 271 -12.58 -0.49 14.33
CA ALA A 271 -13.03 0.62 13.49
C ALA A 271 -11.96 1.14 12.51
N PHE A 272 -10.71 0.66 12.60
CA PHE A 272 -9.57 1.11 11.77
C PHE A 272 -9.91 1.26 10.29
N GLU A 273 -10.44 0.19 9.68
CA GLU A 273 -10.71 0.14 8.24
C GLU A 273 -11.70 1.23 7.81
N LYS A 274 -12.76 1.46 8.61
CA LYS A 274 -13.81 2.46 8.36
C LYS A 274 -13.28 3.89 8.48
N MET A 275 -12.40 4.15 9.46
CA MET A 275 -11.84 5.48 9.70
C MET A 275 -10.75 5.82 8.69
N ALA A 276 -9.85 4.87 8.40
CA ALA A 276 -8.85 5.01 7.33
C ALA A 276 -9.53 5.26 5.98
N ASN A 277 -10.53 4.46 5.59
CA ASN A 277 -11.21 4.59 4.30
C ASN A 277 -11.84 5.98 4.10
N GLN A 278 -12.40 6.60 5.15
CA GLN A 278 -12.97 7.95 5.06
C GLN A 278 -11.90 9.02 4.80
N LEU A 279 -10.78 8.99 5.54
CA LEU A 279 -9.65 9.91 5.33
C LEU A 279 -9.03 9.75 3.93
N LEU A 280 -8.92 8.51 3.46
CA LEU A 280 -8.41 8.14 2.13
C LEU A 280 -9.34 8.51 0.96
N HIS A 281 -10.59 8.89 1.24
CA HIS A 281 -11.48 9.53 0.25
C HIS A 281 -11.34 11.05 0.23
N LYS A 282 -10.78 11.66 1.28
CA LYS A 282 -10.52 13.10 1.40
C LYS A 282 -9.06 13.48 1.07
N GLY A 283 -8.30 12.57 0.48
CA GLY A 283 -6.91 12.80 0.04
C GLY A 283 -5.83 12.62 1.12
N TYR A 284 -6.21 12.44 2.39
CA TYR A 284 -5.25 12.27 3.49
C TYR A 284 -4.46 10.95 3.40
N LYS A 285 -3.28 10.94 4.04
CA LYS A 285 -2.45 9.76 4.28
C LYS A 285 -2.56 9.33 5.74
N VAL A 286 -2.52 8.03 5.99
CA VAL A 286 -2.71 7.43 7.32
C VAL A 286 -1.57 6.47 7.63
N ALA A 287 -0.88 6.66 8.77
CA ALA A 287 0.12 5.73 9.29
C ALA A 287 -0.49 4.88 10.41
N ARG A 288 -0.45 3.55 10.27
CA ARG A 288 -0.83 2.59 11.31
C ARG A 288 0.39 2.28 12.16
N VAL A 289 0.41 2.80 13.39
CA VAL A 289 1.51 2.60 14.35
C VAL A 289 1.06 1.62 15.43
N GLU A 290 1.56 0.40 15.38
CA GLU A 290 1.17 -0.68 16.30
C GLU A 290 2.09 -0.76 17.53
N GLN A 291 1.64 -1.47 18.56
CA GLN A 291 2.50 -1.94 19.64
C GLN A 291 3.24 -3.19 19.17
N THR A 292 4.57 -3.19 19.16
CA THR A 292 5.39 -4.34 18.73
C THR A 292 6.01 -5.11 19.89
N GLU A 293 5.43 -4.95 21.09
CA GLU A 293 5.90 -5.55 22.33
C GLU A 293 4.75 -5.63 23.34
N THR A 294 4.63 -6.75 24.06
CA THR A 294 3.63 -6.92 25.13
C THR A 294 4.09 -6.22 26.42
N PRO A 295 3.18 -5.94 27.38
CA PRO A 295 3.56 -5.41 28.70
C PRO A 295 4.57 -6.31 29.44
N GLU A 296 4.48 -7.63 29.25
CA GLU A 296 5.50 -8.57 29.74
C GLU A 296 6.85 -8.43 29.04
N GLY A 297 6.87 -8.29 27.71
CA GLY A 297 8.09 -8.06 26.95
C GLY A 297 8.80 -6.79 27.43
N MET A 298 8.05 -5.70 27.57
CA MET A 298 8.52 -4.43 28.13
C MET A 298 9.06 -4.60 29.56
N SER A 299 8.40 -5.40 30.40
CA SER A 299 8.87 -5.69 31.77
C SER A 299 10.18 -6.49 31.77
N LYS A 300 10.29 -7.51 30.90
CA LYS A 300 11.49 -8.32 30.68
C LYS A 300 12.66 -7.49 30.11
N ARG A 301 12.39 -6.56 29.19
CA ARG A 301 13.36 -5.61 28.60
C ARG A 301 13.85 -4.56 29.58
N THR A 302 12.95 -3.95 30.36
CA THR A 302 13.31 -2.87 31.29
C THR A 302 13.96 -3.40 32.56
N GLY A 303 13.57 -4.59 33.04
CA GLY A 303 14.35 -5.39 34.00
C GLY A 303 14.76 -4.68 35.29
N GLY A 304 13.94 -3.74 35.77
CA GLY A 304 14.23 -2.92 36.95
C GLY A 304 15.34 -1.87 36.79
N ARG A 305 15.93 -1.70 35.59
CA ARG A 305 17.06 -0.79 35.36
C ARG A 305 16.63 0.68 35.46
N PRO A 306 17.32 1.53 36.26
CA PRO A 306 17.06 2.96 36.27
C PRO A 306 17.37 3.59 34.91
N GLY A 307 16.54 4.54 34.47
CA GLY A 307 16.67 5.23 33.18
C GLY A 307 16.06 4.52 31.97
N CYS A 308 15.61 3.26 32.08
CA CYS A 308 14.90 2.59 30.98
C CYS A 308 13.44 3.07 30.86
N GLU A 309 13.00 3.39 29.65
CA GLU A 309 11.62 3.82 29.38
C GLU A 309 10.61 2.68 29.60
N LYS A 310 9.72 2.87 30.59
CA LYS A 310 8.63 1.94 30.96
C LYS A 310 7.41 2.05 30.06
N VAL A 311 7.63 2.06 28.75
CA VAL A 311 6.58 1.97 27.72
C VAL A 311 6.94 0.88 26.73
N VAL A 312 5.94 0.23 26.16
CA VAL A 312 6.11 -0.74 25.05
C VAL A 312 6.75 -0.07 23.83
N ARG A 313 7.47 -0.86 23.03
CA ARG A 313 7.90 -0.44 21.69
C ARG A 313 6.68 -0.23 20.77
N ARG A 314 6.77 0.78 19.91
CA ARG A 314 5.83 1.04 18.82
C ARG A 314 6.58 1.31 17.53
N GLU A 315 6.01 0.86 16.42
CA GLU A 315 6.58 1.02 15.08
C GLU A 315 5.47 1.34 14.08
N ILE A 316 5.79 2.04 13.00
CA ILE A 316 4.90 2.09 11.83
C ILE A 316 4.89 0.68 11.25
N CYS A 317 3.72 0.04 11.21
CA CYS A 317 3.53 -1.23 10.51
C CYS A 317 3.07 -1.01 9.08
N GLN A 318 2.50 0.16 8.76
CA GLN A 318 2.06 0.52 7.41
C GLN A 318 1.84 2.02 7.26
N ILE A 319 2.08 2.55 6.05
CA ILE A 319 1.53 3.86 5.64
C ILE A 319 0.61 3.63 4.44
N VAL A 320 -0.58 4.21 4.52
CA VAL A 320 -1.64 4.03 3.54
C VAL A 320 -1.98 5.39 2.92
N THR A 321 -2.10 5.39 1.59
CA THR A 321 -2.45 6.59 0.81
C THR A 321 -3.59 6.28 -0.16
N PRO A 322 -4.27 7.28 -0.74
CA PRO A 322 -5.36 7.04 -1.69
C PRO A 322 -4.96 6.17 -2.90
N GLY A 323 -3.68 6.19 -3.27
CA GLY A 323 -3.07 5.36 -4.32
C GLY A 323 -2.46 4.02 -3.86
N THR A 324 -2.38 3.71 -2.56
CA THR A 324 -1.81 2.45 -2.02
C THR A 324 -2.79 1.64 -1.15
N TRP A 325 -4.09 1.93 -1.22
CA TRP A 325 -5.13 1.22 -0.47
C TRP A 325 -5.48 -0.14 -1.10
N PHE A 326 -4.58 -1.12 -0.95
CA PHE A 326 -4.64 -2.45 -1.57
C PHE A 326 -5.76 -3.35 -1.03
N ALA A 327 -6.03 -4.43 -1.77
CA ALA A 327 -7.03 -5.45 -1.47
C ALA A 327 -6.98 -6.02 -0.04
N SER A 328 -5.78 -6.27 0.50
CA SER A 328 -5.57 -6.85 1.83
C SER A 328 -6.12 -5.98 2.96
N LEU A 329 -5.95 -4.66 2.80
CA LEU A 329 -6.18 -3.66 3.85
C LEU A 329 -7.66 -3.24 3.96
N ARG A 330 -8.49 -3.69 3.02
CA ARG A 330 -9.94 -3.52 2.99
C ARG A 330 -10.61 -4.81 3.44
N GLY A 331 -11.33 -4.78 4.57
CA GLY A 331 -12.31 -5.82 4.92
C GLY A 331 -13.55 -5.77 4.02
N GLY A 332 -14.63 -6.43 4.46
CA GLY A 332 -15.90 -6.49 3.71
C GLY A 332 -15.76 -7.13 2.33
N ILE A 333 -15.17 -8.33 2.27
CA ILE A 333 -15.31 -9.22 1.09
C ILE A 333 -16.11 -10.45 1.50
N SER A 334 -15.69 -11.12 2.57
CA SER A 334 -16.62 -11.86 3.44
C SER A 334 -17.30 -10.90 4.42
N ASP A 335 -18.60 -10.66 4.22
CA ASP A 335 -19.44 -10.14 5.30
C ASP A 335 -19.64 -11.24 6.36
N SER A 336 -19.67 -10.84 7.63
CA SER A 336 -19.74 -11.78 8.76
C SER A 336 -21.10 -12.47 8.91
N THR A 337 -22.11 -12.08 8.12
CA THR A 337 -23.45 -12.70 8.02
C THR A 337 -23.45 -14.01 7.23
N SER A 338 -22.45 -14.87 7.49
CA SER A 338 -22.39 -16.26 7.03
C SER A 338 -22.65 -17.24 8.20
N GLY A 339 -23.68 -16.92 8.99
CA GLY A 339 -24.40 -17.84 9.89
C GLY A 339 -25.61 -18.47 9.18
N ALA A 340 -26.32 -19.37 9.87
CA ALA A 340 -27.46 -20.11 9.31
C ALA A 340 -28.71 -19.22 9.04
N ASP A 341 -28.76 -18.06 9.69
CA ASP A 341 -29.90 -17.12 9.70
C ASP A 341 -30.20 -16.52 8.32
N ALA A 342 -29.23 -16.58 7.41
CA ALA A 342 -29.31 -16.04 6.05
C ALA A 342 -30.33 -16.76 5.12
N GLU A 343 -30.83 -17.94 5.49
CA GLU A 343 -31.93 -18.59 4.76
C GLU A 343 -33.32 -18.14 5.28
N GLU A 344 -33.46 -17.89 6.59
CA GLU A 344 -34.74 -17.52 7.21
C GLU A 344 -35.13 -16.05 6.93
N GLU A 345 -34.17 -15.12 6.96
CA GLU A 345 -34.43 -13.74 6.52
C GLU A 345 -34.78 -13.65 5.02
N ARG A 346 -34.18 -14.50 4.18
CA ARG A 346 -34.43 -14.49 2.73
C ARG A 346 -35.79 -15.08 2.35
N MET A 347 -36.29 -16.05 3.11
CA MET A 347 -37.59 -16.66 2.87
C MET A 347 -38.74 -15.69 3.18
N ASN A 348 -38.60 -14.88 4.24
CA ASN A 348 -39.64 -13.95 4.70
C ASN A 348 -39.86 -12.72 3.79
N CYS A 349 -38.93 -12.40 2.88
CA CYS A 349 -39.08 -11.31 1.92
C CYS A 349 -40.22 -11.51 0.88
N SER A 350 -40.87 -12.68 0.84
CA SER A 350 -41.87 -13.00 -0.19
C SER A 350 -43.34 -12.76 0.21
N LEU A 351 -43.63 -12.22 1.41
CA LEU A 351 -45.02 -12.11 1.92
C LEU A 351 -45.46 -10.74 2.47
N ASN A 352 -44.57 -9.74 2.57
CA ASN A 352 -44.91 -8.41 3.12
C ASN A 352 -44.63 -7.27 2.12
N GLU A 353 -45.53 -7.07 1.14
CA GLU A 353 -45.51 -5.93 0.21
C GLU A 353 -45.93 -4.60 0.88
N SER A 354 -45.28 -4.19 1.99
CA SER A 354 -45.62 -2.91 2.67
C SER A 354 -44.51 -2.23 3.49
N PHE A 355 -43.23 -2.67 3.43
CA PHE A 355 -42.17 -1.99 4.19
C PHE A 355 -40.82 -1.84 3.46
N SER A 356 -40.84 -1.19 2.28
CA SER A 356 -39.65 -0.95 1.46
C SER A 356 -38.80 0.24 1.97
N SER A 357 -38.06 0.02 3.07
CA SER A 357 -36.91 0.85 3.44
C SER A 357 -35.93 0.04 4.34
N TYR A 358 -34.66 0.41 4.33
CA TYR A 358 -33.59 -0.19 5.17
C TYR A 358 -33.15 -1.64 4.90
N GLN A 359 -33.27 -2.12 3.66
CA GLN A 359 -32.32 -3.14 3.18
C GLN A 359 -31.24 -2.42 2.34
N GLN A 360 -30.12 -2.04 2.97
CA GLN A 360 -29.04 -1.35 2.27
C GLN A 360 -28.31 -2.32 1.33
N PRO A 361 -28.20 -2.03 0.02
CA PRO A 361 -27.27 -2.74 -0.85
C PRO A 361 -25.82 -2.47 -0.43
N LEU A 362 -24.88 -3.29 -0.94
CA LEU A 362 -23.46 -2.92 -1.07
C LEU A 362 -23.34 -1.44 -1.44
N SER A 363 -22.67 -0.66 -0.60
CA SER A 363 -22.79 0.80 -0.67
C SER A 363 -22.37 1.29 -2.07
N ARG A 364 -23.15 2.21 -2.65
CA ARG A 364 -22.89 2.69 -4.02
C ARG A 364 -21.47 3.30 -4.14
N LEU A 365 -21.01 3.89 -3.03
CA LEU A 365 -19.65 4.41 -2.84
C LEU A 365 -18.58 3.30 -2.87
N ASP A 366 -18.82 2.11 -2.32
CA ASP A 366 -17.86 1.00 -2.38
C ASP A 366 -17.76 0.38 -3.79
N ALA A 367 -18.86 0.39 -4.55
CA ALA A 367 -18.84 0.00 -5.96
C ALA A 367 -18.03 1.01 -6.81
N GLU A 368 -18.20 2.31 -6.57
CA GLU A 368 -17.44 3.39 -7.20
C GLU A 368 -15.94 3.32 -6.79
N ALA A 369 -15.65 3.15 -5.49
CA ALA A 369 -14.31 3.01 -4.91
C ALA A 369 -13.58 1.69 -5.28
N SER A 370 -14.26 0.75 -5.93
CA SER A 370 -13.71 -0.52 -6.43
C SER A 370 -13.27 -0.44 -7.90
N LEU A 371 -13.59 0.63 -8.63
CA LEU A 371 -13.35 0.73 -10.08
C LEU A 371 -12.16 1.62 -10.49
N SER A 372 -11.80 2.64 -9.70
CA SER A 372 -10.78 3.62 -10.09
C SER A 372 -9.97 4.17 -8.92
N ARG A 373 -9.12 3.34 -8.31
CA ARG A 373 -8.01 3.79 -7.47
C ARG A 373 -6.66 3.37 -8.08
N HIS A 374 -6.07 4.30 -8.83
CA HIS A 374 -4.74 4.15 -9.41
C HIS A 374 -3.75 5.09 -8.71
N LEU A 375 -2.51 4.64 -8.55
CA LEU A 375 -1.37 5.51 -8.31
C LEU A 375 -0.70 5.75 -9.66
N LEU A 376 -0.60 7.01 -10.07
CA LEU A 376 0.04 7.40 -11.33
C LEU A 376 1.37 8.10 -11.04
N VAL A 377 2.42 7.74 -11.76
CA VAL A 377 3.69 8.47 -11.82
C VAL A 377 3.79 9.15 -13.18
N ILE A 378 4.22 10.41 -13.21
CA ILE A 378 4.52 11.14 -14.45
C ILE A 378 5.94 11.70 -14.36
N LEU A 379 6.72 11.51 -15.42
CA LEU A 379 8.03 12.09 -15.62
C LEU A 379 8.08 12.74 -17.01
N GLU A 380 8.43 14.01 -17.08
CA GLU A 380 8.57 14.79 -18.31
C GLU A 380 10.06 14.88 -18.69
N ASP A 381 10.39 14.64 -19.95
CA ASP A 381 11.76 14.79 -20.46
C ASP A 381 12.14 16.28 -20.55
N ARG A 382 13.37 16.59 -20.13
CA ARG A 382 13.95 17.93 -20.16
C ARG A 382 15.28 17.99 -20.92
N CYS A 383 15.72 16.88 -21.49
CA CYS A 383 16.87 16.83 -22.39
C CYS A 383 16.52 17.31 -23.81
N ALA A 384 15.22 17.40 -24.12
CA ALA A 384 14.61 18.05 -25.29
C ALA A 384 14.94 19.56 -25.39
N LYS A 385 16.20 19.88 -25.70
CA LYS A 385 16.69 21.25 -25.92
C LYS A 385 16.53 21.70 -27.38
N ASP A 386 15.31 21.68 -27.90
CA ASP A 386 14.90 22.55 -28.99
C ASP A 386 13.37 22.54 -29.12
N GLY A 387 12.80 23.69 -29.49
CA GLY A 387 11.34 23.91 -29.53
C GLY A 387 10.56 23.12 -30.59
N ASP A 388 11.27 22.31 -31.38
CA ASP A 388 10.75 21.46 -32.46
C ASP A 388 10.80 19.96 -32.09
N SER A 389 11.30 19.63 -30.89
CA SER A 389 11.35 18.24 -30.37
C SER A 389 10.08 17.89 -29.57
N PRO A 390 9.50 16.69 -29.74
CA PRO A 390 8.23 16.34 -29.11
C PRO A 390 8.38 16.08 -27.61
N ASN A 391 7.30 16.32 -26.85
CA ASN A 391 7.31 16.21 -25.38
C ASN A 391 7.36 14.73 -24.97
N ASN A 392 8.53 14.19 -24.62
CA ASN A 392 8.62 12.80 -24.15
C ASN A 392 8.18 12.67 -22.69
N PHE A 393 7.39 11.63 -22.40
CA PHE A 393 6.96 11.28 -21.05
C PHE A 393 7.31 9.84 -20.71
N GLY A 394 7.69 9.62 -19.45
CA GLY A 394 7.54 8.33 -18.78
C GLY A 394 6.30 8.33 -17.90
N VAL A 395 5.62 7.19 -17.83
CA VAL A 395 4.50 6.96 -16.90
C VAL A 395 4.63 5.61 -16.21
N ALA A 396 4.10 5.52 -14.99
CA ALA A 396 3.80 4.25 -14.33
C ALA A 396 2.41 4.30 -13.68
N ILE A 397 1.59 3.27 -13.89
CA ILE A 397 0.21 3.15 -13.41
C ILE A 397 0.12 1.88 -12.56
N LEU A 398 -0.02 2.04 -11.24
CA LEU A 398 -0.26 0.94 -10.31
C LEU A 398 -1.76 0.79 -10.03
N LYS A 399 -2.31 -0.40 -10.29
CA LYS A 399 -3.72 -0.76 -10.07
C LYS A 399 -3.90 -1.37 -8.68
N THR A 400 -4.42 -0.60 -7.72
CA THR A 400 -4.56 -1.04 -6.30
C THR A 400 -5.41 -2.29 -6.08
N VAL A 401 -6.29 -2.63 -7.02
CA VAL A 401 -7.20 -3.80 -6.93
C VAL A 401 -6.47 -5.12 -7.23
N THR A 402 -5.55 -5.12 -8.19
CA THR A 402 -4.86 -6.33 -8.68
C THR A 402 -3.38 -6.40 -8.29
N GLY A 403 -2.75 -5.26 -7.99
CA GLY A 403 -1.30 -5.14 -7.83
C GLY A 403 -0.53 -5.04 -9.16
N GLU A 404 -1.23 -4.94 -10.30
CA GLU A 404 -0.60 -4.78 -11.62
C GLU A 404 0.03 -3.39 -11.78
N ILE A 405 1.27 -3.35 -12.24
CA ILE A 405 2.03 -2.14 -12.56
C ILE A 405 2.22 -2.08 -14.08
N MET A 406 1.60 -1.08 -14.72
CA MET A 406 1.86 -0.77 -16.13
C MET A 406 2.91 0.35 -16.22
N ILE A 407 3.97 0.17 -16.99
CA ILE A 407 5.01 1.20 -17.22
C ILE A 407 5.18 1.48 -18.70
N GLY A 408 5.37 2.74 -19.08
CA GLY A 408 5.44 3.14 -20.47
C GLY A 408 6.20 4.43 -20.69
N GLN A 409 6.67 4.63 -21.92
CA GLN A 409 7.32 5.84 -22.36
C GLN A 409 6.84 6.18 -23.78
N PHE A 410 6.48 7.45 -24.00
CA PHE A 410 5.91 7.92 -25.27
C PHE A 410 6.25 9.39 -25.50
N SER A 411 6.38 9.78 -26.77
CA SER A 411 6.29 11.17 -27.19
C SER A 411 4.84 11.66 -27.13
N ASP A 412 4.62 12.95 -26.88
CA ASP A 412 3.30 13.58 -26.86
C ASP A 412 3.33 14.88 -27.68
N ASP A 413 2.16 15.33 -28.10
CA ASP A 413 2.02 16.52 -28.94
C ASP A 413 2.19 17.83 -28.14
N VAL A 414 2.04 18.97 -28.82
CA VAL A 414 2.10 20.30 -28.18
C VAL A 414 0.98 20.49 -27.15
N HIS A 415 -0.15 19.78 -27.27
CA HIS A 415 -1.35 19.90 -26.43
C HIS A 415 -1.34 18.98 -25.20
N LEU A 416 -0.46 17.97 -25.17
CA LEU A 416 -0.42 16.88 -24.20
C LEU A 416 -1.64 15.94 -24.31
N SER A 417 -2.03 15.60 -25.54
CA SER A 417 -3.24 14.81 -25.82
C SER A 417 -3.13 13.33 -25.39
N ARG A 418 -1.95 12.70 -25.54
CA ARG A 418 -1.72 11.33 -25.02
C ARG A 418 -1.73 11.32 -23.50
N MET A 419 -1.12 12.31 -22.84
CA MET A 419 -1.15 12.47 -21.39
C MET A 419 -2.58 12.73 -20.86
N CYS A 420 -3.37 13.60 -21.51
CA CYS A 420 -4.77 13.77 -21.14
C CYS A 420 -5.57 12.47 -21.30
N THR A 421 -5.26 11.68 -22.32
CA THR A 421 -5.88 10.37 -22.56
C THR A 421 -5.48 9.34 -21.49
N VAL A 422 -4.23 9.32 -21.01
CA VAL A 422 -3.81 8.53 -19.84
C VAL A 422 -4.68 8.85 -18.62
N LEU A 423 -4.85 10.15 -18.32
CA LEU A 423 -5.64 10.60 -17.16
C LEU A 423 -7.13 10.21 -17.26
N ALA A 424 -7.70 10.24 -18.46
CA ALA A 424 -9.10 9.85 -18.70
C ALA A 424 -9.31 8.32 -18.67
N HIS A 425 -8.40 7.55 -19.26
CA HIS A 425 -8.46 6.08 -19.27
C HIS A 425 -8.24 5.49 -17.86
N TYR A 426 -7.24 6.02 -17.14
CA TYR A 426 -6.81 5.57 -15.82
C TYR A 426 -6.88 6.69 -14.77
N PRO A 427 -8.08 7.13 -14.33
CA PRO A 427 -8.22 8.19 -13.33
C PRO A 427 -7.42 7.87 -12.06
N PRO A 428 -6.47 8.73 -11.68
CA PRO A 428 -5.63 8.52 -10.50
C PRO A 428 -6.33 8.97 -9.23
N ALA A 429 -6.12 8.21 -8.15
CA ALA A 429 -6.46 8.64 -6.79
C ALA A 429 -5.30 9.38 -6.12
N GLN A 430 -4.09 9.29 -6.67
CA GLN A 430 -2.89 10.02 -6.26
C GLN A 430 -1.90 10.08 -7.43
N ILE A 431 -1.12 11.17 -7.52
CA ILE A 431 -0.06 11.32 -8.53
C ILE A 431 1.30 11.57 -7.86
N LEU A 432 2.35 10.89 -8.33
CA LEU A 432 3.74 11.13 -7.96
C LEU A 432 4.48 11.85 -9.10
N LEU A 433 5.25 12.88 -8.76
CA LEU A 433 6.01 13.71 -9.70
C LEU A 433 7.45 13.87 -9.19
N GLU A 434 8.42 13.94 -10.10
CA GLU A 434 9.78 14.37 -9.75
C GLU A 434 9.78 15.87 -9.41
N ARG A 435 10.33 16.26 -8.25
CA ARG A 435 10.30 17.65 -7.78
C ARG A 435 11.01 18.58 -8.76
N GLY A 436 10.28 19.55 -9.29
CA GLY A 436 10.79 20.54 -10.25
C GLY A 436 10.73 20.09 -11.71
N ASN A 437 10.54 18.80 -11.99
CA ASN A 437 10.41 18.21 -13.32
C ASN A 437 9.15 18.65 -14.12
N PRO A 438 7.92 18.68 -13.57
CA PRO A 438 6.74 19.00 -14.37
C PRO A 438 6.74 20.45 -14.87
N SER A 439 6.40 20.63 -16.14
CA SER A 439 6.25 21.93 -16.84
C SER A 439 5.03 22.70 -16.35
N GLN A 440 4.97 23.99 -16.69
CA GLN A 440 3.80 24.81 -16.32
C GLN A 440 2.53 24.38 -17.07
N LYS A 441 2.66 23.79 -18.27
CA LYS A 441 1.53 23.23 -19.01
C LYS A 441 0.96 22.00 -18.29
N LEU A 442 1.80 21.01 -17.98
CA LEU A 442 1.39 19.83 -17.23
C LEU A 442 0.77 20.21 -15.87
N LYS A 443 1.41 21.13 -15.11
CA LYS A 443 0.86 21.64 -13.83
C LYS A 443 -0.51 22.28 -13.97
N THR A 444 -0.78 22.98 -15.08
CA THR A 444 -2.08 23.61 -15.35
C THR A 444 -3.14 22.57 -15.64
N ILE A 445 -2.84 21.57 -16.49
CA ILE A 445 -3.75 20.46 -16.82
C ILE A 445 -4.09 19.62 -15.59
N LEU A 446 -3.09 19.27 -14.77
CA LEU A 446 -3.32 18.51 -13.54
C LEU A 446 -4.24 19.27 -12.58
N LYS A 447 -4.01 20.58 -12.38
CA LYS A 447 -4.85 21.41 -11.51
C LYS A 447 -6.25 21.66 -12.05
N SER A 448 -6.46 21.68 -13.38
CA SER A 448 -7.77 21.95 -13.98
C SER A 448 -8.63 20.70 -14.12
N ARG A 449 -8.04 19.55 -14.48
CA ARG A 449 -8.77 18.27 -14.62
C ARG A 449 -8.89 17.50 -13.30
N LEU A 450 -7.94 17.64 -12.38
CA LEU A 450 -7.84 16.81 -11.16
C LEU A 450 -7.54 17.65 -9.90
N PRO A 451 -8.38 18.64 -9.53
CA PRO A 451 -8.11 19.55 -8.42
C PRO A 451 -8.02 18.85 -7.05
N ASP A 452 -8.82 17.80 -6.85
CA ASP A 452 -8.93 17.09 -5.57
C ASP A 452 -7.92 15.92 -5.41
N VAL A 453 -7.08 15.67 -6.43
CA VAL A 453 -6.14 14.53 -6.42
C VAL A 453 -4.81 14.95 -5.78
N PRO A 454 -4.34 14.29 -4.71
CA PRO A 454 -3.08 14.64 -4.05
C PRO A 454 -1.85 14.44 -4.96
N LEU A 455 -1.00 15.48 -5.02
CA LEU A 455 0.21 15.54 -5.85
C LEU A 455 1.49 15.49 -4.99
N GLU A 456 2.20 14.37 -5.03
CA GLU A 456 3.46 14.17 -4.30
C GLU A 456 4.67 14.63 -5.14
N ASN A 457 5.59 15.38 -4.53
CA ASN A 457 6.77 15.95 -5.22
C ASN A 457 8.06 15.31 -4.69
N LEU A 458 8.40 14.14 -5.23
CA LEU A 458 9.53 13.31 -4.82
C LEU A 458 10.88 13.95 -5.18
N THR A 459 11.81 13.92 -4.24
CA THR A 459 13.18 14.47 -4.44
C THR A 459 13.97 13.65 -5.46
N PRO A 460 14.54 14.27 -6.52
CA PRO A 460 15.37 13.58 -7.52
C PRO A 460 16.50 12.76 -6.89
N LYS A 461 16.77 11.56 -7.46
CA LYS A 461 17.75 10.55 -7.04
C LYS A 461 17.55 9.95 -5.64
N LYS A 462 17.16 10.74 -4.64
CA LYS A 462 16.89 10.28 -3.26
C LYS A 462 15.56 9.54 -3.12
N GLN A 463 14.56 9.89 -3.94
CA GLN A 463 13.17 9.41 -3.85
C GLN A 463 12.60 9.07 -5.23
N PHE A 464 12.96 9.87 -6.26
CA PHE A 464 12.73 9.53 -7.66
C PHE A 464 14.04 9.01 -8.26
N PHE A 465 14.22 7.68 -8.28
CA PHE A 465 15.47 7.03 -8.68
C PHE A 465 15.81 7.23 -10.18
N THR A 466 17.08 7.09 -10.52
CA THR A 466 17.52 6.87 -11.92
C THR A 466 17.19 5.44 -12.38
N ALA A 467 17.29 5.18 -13.69
CA ALA A 467 16.97 3.85 -14.22
C ALA A 467 17.95 2.77 -13.70
N SER A 468 19.25 3.06 -13.66
CA SER A 468 20.25 2.11 -13.15
C SER A 468 20.12 1.85 -11.65
N GLU A 469 19.88 2.87 -10.83
CA GLU A 469 19.56 2.70 -9.39
C GLU A 469 18.31 1.82 -9.21
N THR A 470 17.29 1.99 -10.06
CA THR A 470 16.07 1.17 -10.03
C THR A 470 16.36 -0.31 -10.32
N LEU A 471 17.17 -0.59 -11.34
CA LEU A 471 17.55 -1.96 -11.72
C LEU A 471 18.48 -2.61 -10.68
N GLU A 472 19.37 -1.85 -10.06
CA GLU A 472 20.17 -2.31 -8.91
C GLU A 472 19.32 -2.63 -7.69
N ILE A 473 18.28 -1.83 -7.39
CA ILE A 473 17.33 -2.09 -6.29
C ILE A 473 16.49 -3.35 -6.58
N LEU A 474 16.00 -3.54 -7.81
CA LEU A 474 15.28 -4.75 -8.21
C LEU A 474 16.18 -6.01 -8.09
N ASN A 475 17.44 -5.91 -8.50
CA ASN A 475 18.40 -7.01 -8.49
C ASN A 475 18.90 -7.38 -7.09
N SER A 476 18.93 -6.42 -6.16
CA SER A 476 19.36 -6.65 -4.77
C SER A 476 18.22 -7.11 -3.86
N ALA A 477 17.00 -6.58 -4.04
CA ALA A 477 15.85 -6.90 -3.19
C ALA A 477 15.10 -8.19 -3.57
N ASN A 478 15.38 -8.78 -4.75
CA ASN A 478 14.98 -10.14 -5.12
C ASN A 478 13.45 -10.44 -5.10
N TYR A 479 12.59 -9.42 -5.28
CA TYR A 479 11.14 -9.51 -5.07
C TYR A 479 10.44 -10.67 -5.80
N PHE A 480 10.90 -11.00 -7.02
CA PHE A 480 10.24 -11.94 -7.91
C PHE A 480 10.49 -13.43 -7.58
N ALA A 481 11.32 -13.74 -6.58
CA ALA A 481 11.77 -15.11 -6.30
C ALA A 481 10.63 -16.09 -5.94
N LEU A 482 9.56 -15.64 -5.27
CA LEU A 482 8.40 -16.50 -4.94
C LEU A 482 7.57 -16.94 -6.16
N GLY A 483 7.82 -16.37 -7.35
CA GLY A 483 7.21 -16.83 -8.60
C GLY A 483 7.68 -18.24 -9.02
N ALA A 484 8.85 -18.67 -8.55
CA ALA A 484 9.32 -20.04 -8.69
C ALA A 484 8.84 -20.91 -7.51
N ALA A 485 8.42 -22.14 -7.80
CA ALA A 485 8.29 -23.15 -6.76
C ALA A 485 9.67 -23.48 -6.19
N PRO A 486 9.86 -23.50 -4.85
CA PRO A 486 11.15 -23.82 -4.27
C PRO A 486 11.54 -25.25 -4.62
N LYS A 487 12.71 -25.39 -5.26
CA LYS A 487 13.43 -26.66 -5.40
C LYS A 487 14.73 -26.57 -4.61
N ASP A 488 14.67 -27.02 -3.35
CA ASP A 488 15.73 -27.68 -2.59
C ASP A 488 17.17 -27.12 -2.71
N HIS A 489 17.33 -25.80 -2.74
CA HIS A 489 18.64 -25.14 -2.71
C HIS A 489 18.69 -24.02 -1.66
N SER A 490 19.77 -24.03 -0.87
CA SER A 490 20.04 -23.08 0.21
C SER A 490 20.27 -21.66 -0.32
N GLU A 491 19.73 -20.67 0.39
CA GLU A 491 19.61 -19.26 -0.05
C GLU A 491 20.94 -18.50 -0.30
N ALA A 492 22.09 -19.12 0.00
CA ALA A 492 23.39 -18.46 0.02
C ALA A 492 24.02 -18.20 -1.36
N GLU A 493 23.86 -19.11 -2.33
CA GLU A 493 24.68 -19.15 -3.56
C GLU A 493 23.84 -19.30 -4.84
N ILE A 494 22.94 -18.34 -5.09
CA ILE A 494 22.27 -18.17 -6.40
C ILE A 494 22.92 -17.00 -7.13
N GLU A 495 23.52 -17.27 -8.28
CA GLU A 495 24.23 -16.26 -9.09
C GLU A 495 23.28 -15.15 -9.60
N SER A 496 23.85 -13.98 -9.89
CA SER A 496 23.08 -12.81 -10.38
C SER A 496 22.31 -13.11 -11.68
N ALA A 497 22.83 -13.98 -12.55
CA ALA A 497 22.14 -14.43 -13.76
C ALA A 497 20.86 -15.23 -13.43
N GLN A 498 20.92 -16.16 -12.48
CA GLN A 498 19.78 -16.98 -12.07
C GLN A 498 18.68 -16.15 -11.40
N LYS A 499 19.03 -15.08 -10.67
CA LYS A 499 18.04 -14.15 -10.08
C LYS A 499 17.21 -13.43 -11.15
N ARG A 500 17.73 -13.24 -12.37
CA ARG A 500 17.04 -12.58 -13.49
C ARG A 500 16.15 -13.50 -14.33
N ALA A 501 16.39 -14.81 -14.31
CA ALA A 501 15.50 -15.78 -14.94
C ALA A 501 14.06 -15.74 -14.39
N HIS A 502 13.87 -15.12 -13.23
CA HIS A 502 12.59 -14.96 -12.53
C HIS A 502 11.91 -13.60 -12.77
N TRP A 503 12.52 -12.69 -13.53
CA TRP A 503 11.95 -11.36 -13.78
C TRP A 503 10.78 -11.43 -14.78
N PRO A 504 9.78 -10.53 -14.68
CA PRO A 504 8.66 -10.49 -15.62
C PRO A 504 9.13 -10.32 -17.07
N GLY A 505 8.62 -11.15 -17.99
CA GLY A 505 9.06 -11.15 -19.38
C GLY A 505 8.90 -9.80 -20.09
N GLU A 506 7.88 -9.02 -19.74
CA GLU A 506 7.70 -7.65 -20.25
C GLU A 506 8.79 -6.68 -19.76
N LEU A 507 9.24 -6.81 -18.50
CA LEU A 507 10.34 -6.00 -17.96
C LEU A 507 11.67 -6.37 -18.64
N LEU A 508 11.90 -7.65 -18.94
CA LEU A 508 13.11 -8.10 -19.63
C LEU A 508 13.22 -7.55 -21.06
N LYS A 509 12.09 -7.33 -21.77
CA LYS A 509 12.08 -6.66 -23.10
C LYS A 509 12.50 -5.19 -23.05
N MET A 510 12.51 -4.56 -21.86
CA MET A 510 12.83 -3.15 -21.70
C MET A 510 14.31 -2.88 -21.40
N LEU A 511 15.12 -3.94 -21.23
CA LEU A 511 16.54 -3.88 -20.90
C LEU A 511 17.40 -4.10 -22.14
N ASP A 512 18.63 -3.60 -22.13
CA ASP A 512 19.61 -3.92 -23.17
C ASP A 512 20.03 -5.40 -23.06
N PRO A 513 19.78 -6.26 -24.07
CA PRO A 513 20.16 -7.67 -24.03
C PRO A 513 21.68 -7.90 -24.16
N PHE A 514 22.45 -6.87 -24.50
CA PHE A 514 23.91 -6.93 -24.62
C PHE A 514 24.65 -6.43 -23.37
N ASP A 515 23.96 -5.85 -22.38
CA ASP A 515 24.55 -5.43 -21.10
C ASP A 515 24.70 -6.65 -20.14
N PRO A 516 25.92 -7.18 -19.91
CA PRO A 516 26.11 -8.31 -19.01
C PRO A 516 25.84 -7.96 -17.53
N LEU A 517 25.85 -6.67 -17.18
CA LEU A 517 25.45 -6.18 -15.86
C LEU A 517 23.95 -5.88 -15.79
N GLY A 518 23.24 -5.80 -16.93
CA GLY A 518 21.82 -5.43 -17.08
C GLY A 518 21.37 -4.32 -16.13
N ARG A 519 22.10 -3.21 -16.11
CA ARG A 519 21.77 -1.95 -15.41
C ARG A 519 21.34 -0.86 -16.38
N THR A 520 21.28 -1.20 -17.67
CA THR A 520 21.01 -0.31 -18.79
C THR A 520 19.62 -0.65 -19.38
N PRO A 521 18.63 0.25 -19.30
CA PRO A 521 17.40 0.11 -20.09
C PRO A 521 17.69 0.42 -21.56
N LEU A 522 16.80 -0.01 -22.47
CA LEU A 522 16.79 0.55 -23.82
C LEU A 522 16.39 2.03 -23.77
N ASN A 523 16.93 2.85 -24.68
CA ASN A 523 16.71 4.31 -24.72
C ASN A 523 15.23 4.72 -24.73
N ASN A 524 14.35 3.88 -25.31
CA ASN A 524 12.91 4.10 -25.39
C ASN A 524 12.15 3.70 -24.10
N TYR A 525 12.83 3.24 -23.05
CA TYR A 525 12.23 2.90 -21.75
C TYR A 525 12.93 3.53 -20.54
N GLU A 526 13.97 4.37 -20.70
CA GLU A 526 14.66 5.00 -19.55
C GLU A 526 13.70 5.75 -18.62
N LEU A 527 12.78 6.54 -19.17
CA LEU A 527 11.78 7.29 -18.42
C LEU A 527 10.74 6.36 -17.76
N ALA A 528 10.39 5.25 -18.41
CA ALA A 528 9.48 4.24 -17.87
C ALA A 528 10.09 3.52 -16.65
N ILE A 529 11.37 3.13 -16.74
CA ILE A 529 12.11 2.49 -15.64
C ILE A 529 12.37 3.49 -14.50
N ARG A 530 12.64 4.77 -14.79
CA ARG A 530 12.67 5.82 -13.75
C ARG A 530 11.31 5.96 -13.02
N CYS A 531 10.19 5.88 -13.74
CA CYS A 531 8.86 5.88 -13.13
C CYS A 531 8.60 4.62 -12.28
N LEU A 532 9.07 3.44 -12.71
CA LEU A 532 9.07 2.23 -11.89
C LEU A 532 9.86 2.43 -10.58
N GLY A 533 11.01 3.12 -10.65
CA GLY A 533 11.81 3.49 -9.49
C GLY A 533 11.04 4.30 -8.45
N ALA A 534 10.28 5.31 -8.90
CA ALA A 534 9.41 6.10 -8.03
C ALA A 534 8.27 5.26 -7.41
N VAL A 535 7.69 4.31 -8.14
CA VAL A 535 6.71 3.35 -7.57
C VAL A 535 7.38 2.51 -6.48
N ILE A 536 8.56 1.93 -6.73
CA ILE A 536 9.29 1.11 -5.76
C ILE A 536 9.66 1.92 -4.50
N PHE A 537 10.11 3.17 -4.65
CA PHE A 537 10.34 4.07 -3.51
C PHE A 537 9.07 4.29 -2.70
N TYR A 538 7.94 4.59 -3.36
CA TYR A 538 6.70 4.93 -2.67
C TYR A 538 6.07 3.72 -1.98
N LEU A 539 6.18 2.53 -2.59
CA LEU A 539 5.78 1.27 -1.94
C LEU A 539 6.67 0.93 -0.74
N LYS A 540 7.98 1.21 -0.79
CA LYS A 540 8.88 1.08 0.37
C LYS A 540 8.49 2.03 1.50
N TYR A 541 8.16 3.27 1.18
CA TYR A 541 7.63 4.24 2.14
C TYR A 541 6.29 3.78 2.75
N CYS A 542 5.44 3.08 1.98
CA CYS A 542 4.19 2.50 2.47
C CYS A 542 4.36 1.18 3.27
N LEU A 543 5.56 0.58 3.24
CA LEU A 543 5.84 -0.78 3.73
C LEU A 543 5.02 -1.87 3.00
N ALA A 544 4.93 -1.76 1.66
CA ALA A 544 4.15 -2.67 0.81
C ALA A 544 4.85 -3.00 -0.54
N ASP A 545 6.16 -2.78 -0.66
CA ASP A 545 6.95 -3.07 -1.87
C ASP A 545 7.09 -4.56 -2.12
N THR A 546 7.48 -5.29 -1.09
CA THR A 546 7.68 -6.74 -1.12
C THR A 546 6.39 -7.51 -1.40
N GLU A 547 5.30 -7.11 -0.74
CA GLU A 547 3.93 -7.60 -0.96
C GLU A 547 3.49 -7.52 -2.44
N ILE A 548 3.68 -6.37 -3.09
CA ILE A 548 3.12 -6.07 -4.40
C ILE A 548 4.07 -6.47 -5.54
N LEU A 549 5.37 -6.23 -5.40
CA LEU A 549 6.35 -6.56 -6.46
C LEU A 549 6.52 -8.08 -6.62
N SER A 550 6.32 -8.86 -5.54
CA SER A 550 6.35 -10.32 -5.60
C SER A 550 5.20 -10.97 -6.40
N LEU A 551 4.18 -10.21 -6.79
CA LEU A 551 3.17 -10.65 -7.76
C LEU A 551 3.75 -10.80 -9.19
N GLY A 552 4.86 -10.10 -9.50
CA GLY A 552 5.47 -10.10 -10.84
C GLY A 552 4.62 -9.49 -11.96
N LEU A 553 3.49 -8.84 -11.63
CA LEU A 553 2.53 -8.30 -12.60
C LEU A 553 2.97 -6.94 -13.19
N ILE A 554 4.11 -6.93 -13.89
CA ILE A 554 4.60 -5.78 -14.66
C ILE A 554 4.18 -5.94 -16.13
N LYS A 555 3.65 -4.86 -16.72
CA LYS A 555 3.26 -4.77 -18.14
C LYS A 555 3.74 -3.47 -18.77
N GLU A 556 3.85 -3.46 -20.08
CA GLU A 556 4.02 -2.23 -20.84
C GLU A 556 2.70 -1.42 -20.90
N TYR A 557 2.80 -0.09 -20.85
CA TYR A 557 1.76 0.83 -21.29
C TYR A 557 2.17 1.48 -22.62
N GLN A 558 1.36 1.27 -23.65
CA GLN A 558 1.43 2.00 -24.93
C GLN A 558 0.18 2.89 -25.06
N PRO A 559 0.29 4.15 -25.52
CA PRO A 559 -0.87 4.96 -25.86
C PRO A 559 -1.77 4.29 -26.92
N PRO A 560 -3.11 4.45 -26.87
CA PRO A 560 -4.02 3.75 -27.79
C PRO A 560 -3.81 4.03 -29.29
N ASP A 561 -3.13 5.12 -29.63
CA ASP A 561 -2.80 5.53 -30.99
C ASP A 561 -1.41 5.03 -31.46
N VAL A 562 -0.60 4.46 -30.56
CA VAL A 562 0.68 3.82 -30.91
C VAL A 562 0.39 2.45 -31.51
N VAL A 563 0.56 2.38 -32.83
CA VAL A 563 0.27 1.21 -33.66
C VAL A 563 1.48 0.26 -33.70
N SER A 564 1.31 -0.97 -33.24
CA SER A 564 2.32 -2.06 -33.33
C SER A 564 2.44 -2.66 -34.74
N ALA A 565 2.34 -1.85 -35.80
CA ALA A 565 2.47 -2.33 -37.18
C ALA A 565 3.93 -2.52 -37.58
N MET A 566 4.18 -3.60 -38.35
CA MET A 566 5.44 -3.81 -39.04
C MET A 566 5.70 -2.66 -40.05
N PRO A 567 6.82 -1.93 -39.96
CA PRO A 567 7.10 -0.83 -40.88
C PRO A 567 7.37 -1.35 -42.30
N GLY A 568 6.39 -1.19 -43.20
CA GLY A 568 6.57 -1.52 -44.63
C GLY A 568 5.28 -1.66 -45.47
N LEU A 569 4.13 -1.97 -44.87
CA LEU A 569 2.91 -2.31 -45.63
C LEU A 569 1.86 -1.19 -45.63
N SER A 570 2.05 -0.18 -46.50
CA SER A 570 1.09 0.92 -46.71
C SER A 570 -0.29 0.47 -47.26
N HIS A 571 -0.35 -0.71 -47.89
CA HIS A 571 -1.55 -1.24 -48.55
C HIS A 571 -2.47 -2.07 -47.65
N GLN A 572 -2.11 -2.36 -46.38
CA GLN A 572 -2.99 -3.12 -45.49
C GLN A 572 -4.22 -2.31 -45.05
N PRO A 573 -5.40 -2.94 -44.87
CA PRO A 573 -6.58 -2.32 -44.29
C PRO A 573 -6.31 -1.53 -42.99
N PHE A 574 -7.13 -0.51 -42.73
CA PHE A 574 -7.03 0.32 -41.52
C PHE A 574 -7.05 -0.52 -40.23
N TYR A 575 -7.89 -1.54 -40.18
CA TYR A 575 -8.07 -2.42 -39.02
C TYR A 575 -6.96 -3.48 -38.82
N GLU A 576 -6.04 -3.64 -39.76
CA GLU A 576 -4.82 -4.43 -39.58
C GLU A 576 -3.68 -3.60 -38.98
N ARG A 577 -3.78 -2.27 -39.09
CA ARG A 577 -2.87 -1.31 -38.44
C ARG A 577 -3.35 -0.96 -37.03
N GLN A 578 -4.63 -0.62 -36.87
CA GLN A 578 -5.19 -0.19 -35.60
C GLN A 578 -6.08 -1.28 -34.99
N ILE A 579 -5.64 -1.85 -33.85
CA ILE A 579 -6.33 -2.95 -33.16
C ILE A 579 -7.63 -2.46 -32.50
N ASN A 580 -7.56 -1.32 -31.79
CA ASN A 580 -8.67 -0.72 -31.04
C ASN A 580 -8.92 0.74 -31.49
N MET A 581 -10.17 1.18 -31.43
CA MET A 581 -10.58 2.56 -31.67
C MET A 581 -9.97 3.47 -30.60
N VAL A 582 -9.28 4.52 -31.03
CA VAL A 582 -8.77 5.57 -30.15
C VAL A 582 -9.95 6.42 -29.68
N LEU A 583 -10.15 6.46 -28.37
CA LEU A 583 -11.03 7.41 -27.70
C LEU A 583 -10.15 8.30 -26.82
N ASP A 584 -9.93 9.53 -27.25
CA ASP A 584 -9.14 10.52 -26.52
C ASP A 584 -9.92 11.09 -25.32
N SER A 585 -9.24 11.86 -24.46
CA SER A 585 -9.88 12.55 -23.32
C SER A 585 -11.13 13.36 -23.69
N VAL A 586 -11.10 14.14 -24.77
CA VAL A 586 -12.18 15.05 -25.18
C VAL A 586 -13.35 14.26 -25.75
N THR A 587 -13.09 13.19 -26.50
CA THR A 587 -14.13 12.28 -27.02
C THR A 587 -14.82 11.51 -25.88
N LEU A 588 -14.07 11.02 -24.89
CA LEU A 588 -14.63 10.33 -23.72
C LEU A 588 -15.53 11.24 -22.87
N GLU A 589 -15.19 12.52 -22.77
CA GLU A 589 -15.96 13.54 -22.05
C GLU A 589 -17.20 13.97 -22.85
N ASN A 590 -17.05 14.33 -24.13
CA ASN A 590 -18.15 14.82 -24.98
C ASN A 590 -19.22 13.76 -25.30
N LEU A 591 -18.87 12.47 -25.26
CA LEU A 591 -19.81 11.36 -25.47
C LEU A 591 -20.30 10.75 -24.14
N GLU A 592 -19.98 11.37 -23.00
CA GLU A 592 -20.34 10.95 -21.63
C GLU A 592 -20.13 9.43 -21.40
N ILE A 593 -19.00 8.90 -21.88
CA ILE A 593 -18.78 7.45 -21.99
C ILE A 593 -18.59 6.80 -20.62
N LEU A 594 -17.81 7.45 -19.75
CA LEU A 594 -17.45 6.95 -18.42
C LEU A 594 -18.29 7.60 -17.31
N SER A 595 -18.54 8.90 -17.45
CA SER A 595 -19.20 9.77 -16.48
C SER A 595 -19.82 10.96 -17.21
N THR A 596 -20.91 11.50 -16.67
CA THR A 596 -21.56 12.71 -17.19
C THR A 596 -20.89 13.98 -16.68
N GLY A 597 -21.07 15.09 -17.42
CA GLY A 597 -20.52 16.41 -17.06
C GLY A 597 -21.05 16.97 -15.73
N ILE A 598 -22.14 16.40 -15.20
CA ILE A 598 -22.70 16.78 -13.90
C ILE A 598 -21.91 16.11 -12.77
N LYS A 599 -20.89 16.83 -12.29
CA LYS A 599 -20.02 16.44 -11.15
C LYS A 599 -19.27 15.10 -11.35
N GLY A 600 -19.02 14.69 -12.59
CA GLY A 600 -18.34 13.43 -12.89
C GLY A 600 -19.12 12.19 -12.44
N SER A 601 -20.44 12.28 -12.30
CA SER A 601 -21.25 11.15 -11.89
C SER A 601 -21.24 10.05 -12.95
N ILE A 602 -21.17 8.79 -12.55
CA ILE A 602 -21.40 7.66 -13.47
C ILE A 602 -22.88 7.64 -13.93
N LYS A 603 -23.79 8.28 -13.18
CA LYS A 603 -25.21 8.34 -13.52
C LYS A 603 -25.45 8.99 -14.89
N GLY A 604 -26.19 8.29 -15.75
CA GLY A 604 -26.50 8.72 -17.12
C GLY A 604 -25.42 8.42 -18.16
N SER A 605 -24.25 7.91 -17.77
CA SER A 605 -23.17 7.60 -18.72
C SER A 605 -23.47 6.36 -19.56
N LEU A 606 -22.78 6.23 -20.70
CA LEU A 606 -22.85 5.00 -21.51
C LEU A 606 -22.46 3.76 -20.70
N LEU A 607 -21.49 3.90 -19.79
CA LEU A 607 -21.08 2.82 -18.89
C LEU A 607 -22.19 2.40 -17.91
N GLU A 608 -22.93 3.32 -17.28
CA GLU A 608 -24.10 2.94 -16.45
C GLU A 608 -25.17 2.25 -17.31
N ARG A 609 -25.42 2.75 -18.54
CA ARG A 609 -26.46 2.18 -19.40
C ARG A 609 -26.13 0.77 -19.90
N LEU A 610 -24.85 0.44 -20.06
CA LEU A 610 -24.39 -0.87 -20.54
C LEU A 610 -24.06 -1.86 -19.39
N ASP A 611 -23.75 -1.38 -18.19
CA ASP A 611 -23.38 -2.26 -17.07
C ASP A 611 -24.59 -3.06 -16.56
N SER A 612 -24.60 -4.33 -16.95
CA SER A 612 -25.46 -5.38 -16.40
C SER A 612 -24.64 -6.58 -15.91
N CYS A 613 -23.34 -6.36 -15.68
CA CYS A 613 -22.38 -7.40 -15.32
C CYS A 613 -22.62 -7.90 -13.89
N CYS A 614 -22.68 -9.22 -13.74
CA CYS A 614 -23.01 -9.84 -12.45
C CYS A 614 -21.82 -9.94 -11.48
N THR A 615 -20.58 -9.63 -11.90
CA THR A 615 -19.36 -9.73 -11.08
C THR A 615 -18.53 -8.43 -11.10
N PRO A 616 -17.79 -8.09 -10.03
CA PRO A 616 -16.95 -6.89 -9.97
C PRO A 616 -15.84 -6.85 -11.04
N PHE A 617 -15.17 -7.98 -11.29
CA PHE A 617 -14.18 -8.11 -12.35
C PHE A 617 -14.81 -7.98 -13.75
N GLY A 618 -16.04 -8.47 -13.94
CA GLY A 618 -16.82 -8.23 -15.17
C GLY A 618 -17.06 -6.75 -15.44
N ARG A 619 -17.38 -5.96 -14.40
CA ARG A 619 -17.56 -4.50 -14.50
C ARG A 619 -16.26 -3.77 -14.86
N ARG A 620 -15.13 -4.17 -14.27
CA ARG A 620 -13.80 -3.64 -14.63
C ARG A 620 -13.42 -3.97 -16.08
N LEU A 621 -13.70 -5.18 -16.54
CA LEU A 621 -13.50 -5.59 -17.92
C LEU A 621 -14.40 -4.82 -18.90
N MET A 622 -15.68 -4.61 -18.54
CA MET A 622 -16.63 -3.86 -19.36
C MET A 622 -16.20 -2.40 -19.52
N ARG A 623 -15.75 -1.74 -18.44
CA ARG A 623 -15.12 -0.40 -18.52
C ARG A 623 -13.95 -0.39 -19.50
N SER A 624 -13.06 -1.40 -19.43
CA SER A 624 -11.91 -1.52 -20.34
C SER A 624 -12.33 -1.67 -21.82
N TRP A 625 -13.36 -2.49 -22.09
CA TRP A 625 -13.90 -2.69 -23.45
C TRP A 625 -14.62 -1.47 -24.02
N VAL A 626 -15.34 -0.72 -23.19
CA VAL A 626 -16.05 0.50 -23.60
C VAL A 626 -15.05 1.63 -23.93
N VAL A 627 -13.94 1.72 -23.20
CA VAL A 627 -12.87 2.69 -23.45
C VAL A 627 -11.94 2.27 -24.60
N ASN A 628 -11.87 0.97 -24.91
CA ASN A 628 -11.07 0.43 -26.02
C ASN A 628 -11.89 -0.51 -26.93
N PRO A 629 -12.81 0.02 -27.76
CA PRO A 629 -13.58 -0.77 -28.71
C PRO A 629 -12.65 -1.42 -29.76
N PRO A 630 -12.83 -2.69 -30.16
CA PRO A 630 -12.00 -3.31 -31.20
C PRO A 630 -12.37 -2.77 -32.60
N CYS A 631 -11.37 -2.51 -33.44
CA CYS A 631 -11.56 -2.12 -34.85
C CYS A 631 -11.59 -3.31 -35.82
N HIS A 632 -11.00 -4.46 -35.45
CA HIS A 632 -10.82 -5.59 -36.35
C HIS A 632 -12.15 -6.33 -36.63
N PRO A 633 -12.65 -6.42 -37.89
CA PRO A 633 -13.95 -7.00 -38.21
C PRO A 633 -14.15 -8.40 -37.62
N ALA A 634 -13.17 -9.31 -37.77
CA ALA A 634 -13.28 -10.66 -37.21
C ALA A 634 -13.36 -10.71 -35.67
N ILE A 635 -12.91 -9.68 -34.94
CA ILE A 635 -13.07 -9.58 -33.47
C ILE A 635 -14.48 -9.05 -33.15
N ILE A 636 -14.99 -8.09 -33.93
CA ILE A 636 -16.35 -7.56 -33.81
C ILE A 636 -17.37 -8.67 -34.09
N THR A 637 -17.25 -9.38 -35.21
CA THR A 637 -18.11 -10.50 -35.59
C THR A 637 -18.07 -11.62 -34.55
N ARG A 638 -16.89 -12.11 -34.13
CA ARG A 638 -16.77 -13.11 -33.05
C ARG A 638 -17.46 -12.71 -31.73
N ARG A 639 -17.54 -11.41 -31.41
CA ARG A 639 -18.33 -10.90 -30.28
C ARG A 639 -19.83 -10.88 -30.58
N GLN A 640 -20.24 -10.49 -31.78
CA GLN A 640 -21.64 -10.51 -32.23
C GLN A 640 -22.20 -11.95 -32.26
N ASP A 641 -21.47 -12.90 -32.85
CA ASP A 641 -21.83 -14.33 -32.90
C ASP A 641 -22.05 -14.90 -31.48
N ALA A 642 -21.18 -14.53 -30.54
CA ALA A 642 -21.29 -14.93 -29.14
C ALA A 642 -22.50 -14.28 -28.44
N ILE A 643 -22.84 -13.03 -28.76
CA ILE A 643 -24.03 -12.36 -28.22
C ILE A 643 -25.31 -13.00 -28.78
N GLU A 644 -25.37 -13.29 -30.08
CA GLU A 644 -26.52 -13.95 -30.70
C GLU A 644 -26.74 -15.35 -30.10
N GLU A 645 -25.69 -16.16 -29.93
CA GLU A 645 -25.81 -17.46 -29.28
C GLU A 645 -26.24 -17.35 -27.81
N LEU A 646 -25.74 -16.37 -27.05
CA LEU A 646 -26.21 -16.12 -25.68
C LEU A 646 -27.67 -15.65 -25.63
N MET A 647 -28.17 -14.94 -26.65
CA MET A 647 -29.59 -14.58 -26.75
C MET A 647 -30.47 -15.81 -27.04
N LEU A 648 -30.02 -16.72 -27.92
CA LEU A 648 -30.72 -17.98 -28.20
C LEU A 648 -30.75 -18.93 -26.98
N LEU A 649 -29.68 -18.93 -26.18
CA LEU A 649 -29.56 -19.75 -24.96
C LEU A 649 -30.17 -19.08 -23.71
N ALA A 650 -30.74 -17.88 -23.81
CA ALA A 650 -31.14 -17.05 -22.66
C ALA A 650 -31.98 -17.76 -21.57
N PRO A 651 -32.97 -18.63 -21.86
CA PRO A 651 -33.71 -19.35 -20.82
C PRO A 651 -32.83 -20.32 -20.01
N GLN A 652 -31.87 -20.97 -20.67
CA GLN A 652 -30.94 -21.93 -20.05
C GLN A 652 -29.86 -21.20 -19.22
N LEU A 653 -29.51 -19.98 -19.61
CA LEU A 653 -28.53 -19.14 -18.93
C LEU A 653 -29.04 -18.50 -17.63
N GLN A 654 -30.33 -18.62 -17.26
CA GLN A 654 -30.83 -18.05 -16.01
C GLN A 654 -30.10 -18.63 -14.77
N GLY A 655 -29.85 -19.93 -14.74
CA GLY A 655 -29.07 -20.58 -13.67
C GLY A 655 -27.59 -20.16 -13.68
N VAL A 656 -27.00 -20.00 -14.87
CA VAL A 656 -25.62 -19.49 -15.03
C VAL A 656 -25.50 -18.06 -14.50
N ARG A 657 -26.46 -17.19 -14.83
CA ARG A 657 -26.49 -15.78 -14.37
C ARG A 657 -26.61 -15.68 -12.85
N GLU A 658 -27.44 -16.53 -12.25
CA GLU A 658 -27.60 -16.60 -10.80
C GLU A 658 -26.34 -17.15 -10.10
N GLY A 659 -25.67 -18.15 -10.70
CA GLY A 659 -24.37 -18.60 -10.23
C GLY A 659 -23.27 -17.52 -10.32
N LEU A 660 -23.26 -16.73 -11.41
CA LEU A 660 -22.34 -15.60 -11.58
C LEU A 660 -22.56 -14.50 -10.52
N ARG A 661 -23.81 -14.17 -10.17
CA ARG A 661 -24.13 -13.21 -9.09
C ARG A 661 -23.61 -13.63 -7.71
N ARG A 662 -23.39 -14.92 -7.50
CA ARG A 662 -22.88 -15.49 -6.23
C ARG A 662 -21.35 -15.54 -6.19
N LEU A 663 -20.64 -15.16 -7.26
CA LEU A 663 -19.19 -15.10 -7.25
C LEU A 663 -18.69 -13.84 -6.52
N PRO A 664 -17.74 -13.96 -5.58
CA PRO A 664 -17.09 -12.81 -4.95
C PRO A 664 -16.13 -12.11 -5.92
N ASP A 665 -15.51 -11.01 -5.48
CA ASP A 665 -14.42 -10.37 -6.24
C ASP A 665 -13.14 -11.23 -6.21
N LEU A 666 -13.07 -12.23 -7.08
CA LEU A 666 -11.97 -13.19 -7.14
C LEU A 666 -10.61 -12.55 -7.47
N GLU A 667 -10.56 -11.48 -8.28
CA GLU A 667 -9.30 -10.76 -8.54
C GLU A 667 -8.77 -10.12 -7.25
N ARG A 668 -9.63 -9.39 -6.52
CA ARG A 668 -9.28 -8.74 -5.26
C ARG A 668 -8.93 -9.77 -4.18
N LEU A 669 -9.63 -10.91 -4.13
CA LEU A 669 -9.33 -12.01 -3.21
C LEU A 669 -7.98 -12.67 -3.48
N LEU A 670 -7.62 -12.91 -4.76
CA LEU A 670 -6.31 -13.46 -5.12
C LEU A 670 -5.16 -12.55 -4.62
N THR A 671 -5.24 -11.25 -4.89
CA THR A 671 -4.25 -10.27 -4.40
C THR A 671 -4.19 -10.26 -2.87
N LYS A 672 -5.34 -10.35 -2.18
CA LYS A 672 -5.40 -10.43 -0.70
C LYS A 672 -4.74 -11.70 -0.14
N VAL A 673 -5.04 -12.88 -0.70
CA VAL A 673 -4.45 -14.15 -0.27
C VAL A 673 -2.94 -14.20 -0.54
N HIS A 674 -2.47 -13.61 -1.65
CA HIS A 674 -1.04 -13.47 -1.93
C HIS A 674 -0.33 -12.62 -0.86
N ILE A 675 -0.84 -11.42 -0.58
CA ILE A 675 -0.28 -10.52 0.44
C ILE A 675 -0.21 -11.21 1.82
N MET A 676 -1.31 -11.86 2.22
CA MET A 676 -1.35 -12.65 3.47
C MET A 676 -0.31 -13.78 3.48
N SER A 677 -0.08 -14.44 2.34
CA SER A 677 0.95 -15.49 2.20
C SER A 677 2.37 -14.91 2.32
N TYR A 678 2.61 -13.70 1.80
CA TYR A 678 3.92 -13.07 1.82
C TYR A 678 4.32 -12.66 3.25
N ASN A 679 3.44 -11.97 3.97
CA ASN A 679 3.74 -11.45 5.31
C ASN A 679 3.98 -12.60 6.33
N ALA A 680 3.39 -13.77 6.09
CA ALA A 680 3.69 -15.00 6.83
C ALA A 680 5.13 -15.54 6.69
N THR A 681 5.83 -15.13 5.62
CA THR A 681 7.19 -15.59 5.26
C THR A 681 8.27 -14.55 5.53
N SER A 682 7.92 -13.30 5.85
CA SER A 682 8.87 -12.24 6.19
C SER A 682 8.89 -11.96 7.71
N PRO A 683 9.92 -12.41 8.46
CA PRO A 683 10.02 -12.17 9.90
C PRO A 683 10.42 -10.71 10.24
N ASP A 684 11.07 -10.02 9.30
CA ASP A 684 11.61 -8.67 9.52
C ASP A 684 10.56 -7.55 9.35
N HIS A 685 9.41 -7.84 8.73
CA HIS A 685 8.34 -6.86 8.56
C HIS A 685 7.74 -6.43 9.91
N PRO A 686 7.48 -5.12 10.18
CA PRO A 686 6.96 -4.70 11.48
C PRO A 686 5.54 -5.21 11.78
N GLU A 687 4.71 -5.46 10.77
CA GLU A 687 3.38 -6.10 10.98
C GLU A 687 3.50 -7.50 11.59
N SER A 688 4.53 -8.28 11.21
CA SER A 688 4.80 -9.62 11.76
C SER A 688 5.15 -9.61 13.25
N ARG A 689 5.35 -8.42 13.84
CA ARG A 689 5.60 -8.20 15.28
C ARG A 689 4.47 -7.46 15.99
N ALA A 690 3.39 -7.10 15.30
CA ALA A 690 2.30 -6.29 15.85
C ALA A 690 1.43 -7.09 16.85
N VAL A 691 1.19 -6.51 18.02
CA VAL A 691 0.31 -7.06 19.06
C VAL A 691 -1.12 -6.58 18.81
N LEU A 692 -1.86 -7.35 18.02
CA LEU A 692 -3.30 -7.15 17.79
C LEU A 692 -4.10 -7.66 19.00
N PHE A 693 -5.11 -6.93 19.46
CA PHE A 693 -5.97 -7.38 20.56
C PHE A 693 -7.17 -8.20 20.08
N GLU A 694 -7.58 -8.02 18.82
CA GLU A 694 -8.71 -8.73 18.19
C GLU A 694 -8.24 -9.83 17.22
N GLU A 695 -7.11 -10.49 17.54
CA GLU A 695 -6.47 -11.53 16.72
C GLU A 695 -7.46 -12.57 16.19
N GLY A 696 -8.33 -13.11 17.05
CA GLY A 696 -9.34 -14.11 16.66
C GLY A 696 -10.32 -13.59 15.59
N THR A 697 -10.71 -12.31 15.66
CA THR A 697 -11.58 -11.65 14.68
C THR A 697 -10.86 -11.50 13.33
N TYR A 698 -9.59 -11.11 13.34
CA TYR A 698 -8.78 -10.99 12.12
C TYR A 698 -8.48 -12.35 11.50
N SER A 699 -8.08 -13.35 12.28
CA SER A 699 -7.78 -14.70 11.80
C SER A 699 -9.02 -15.39 11.24
N ARG A 700 -10.18 -15.27 11.91
CA ARG A 700 -11.47 -15.73 11.38
C ARG A 700 -11.81 -15.05 10.04
N ARG A 701 -11.64 -13.72 9.92
CA ARG A 701 -11.88 -12.98 8.67
C ARG A 701 -10.94 -13.43 7.55
N LYS A 702 -9.65 -13.62 7.85
CA LYS A 702 -8.64 -14.13 6.90
C LYS A 702 -9.00 -15.54 6.39
N ILE A 703 -9.48 -16.43 7.27
CA ILE A 703 -9.95 -17.77 6.90
C ILE A 703 -11.24 -17.71 6.07
N LEU A 704 -12.21 -16.85 6.45
CA LEU A 704 -13.44 -16.67 5.68
C LEU A 704 -13.18 -16.14 4.26
N ASP A 705 -12.28 -15.16 4.09
CA ASP A 705 -11.86 -14.68 2.76
C ASP A 705 -11.18 -15.80 1.95
N PHE A 706 -10.34 -16.66 2.57
CA PHE A 706 -9.70 -17.80 1.91
C PHE A 706 -10.71 -18.89 1.49
N LEU A 707 -11.62 -19.30 2.39
CA LEU A 707 -12.69 -20.25 2.10
C LEU A 707 -13.65 -19.71 1.03
N CYS A 708 -13.96 -18.41 1.08
CA CYS A 708 -14.72 -17.71 0.04
C CYS A 708 -14.01 -17.82 -1.32
N THR A 709 -12.70 -17.57 -1.37
CA THR A 709 -11.87 -17.75 -2.57
C THR A 709 -11.97 -19.17 -3.14
N LEU A 710 -11.76 -20.20 -2.30
CA LEU A 710 -11.88 -21.60 -2.72
C LEU A 710 -13.29 -21.93 -3.25
N SER A 711 -14.34 -21.48 -2.56
CA SER A 711 -15.73 -21.68 -2.98
C SER A 711 -16.07 -21.01 -4.31
N GLY A 712 -15.55 -19.81 -4.57
CA GLY A 712 -15.73 -19.09 -5.83
C GLY A 712 -15.06 -19.79 -7.02
N PHE A 713 -13.88 -20.39 -6.82
CA PHE A 713 -13.25 -21.23 -7.84
C PHE A 713 -14.04 -22.52 -8.10
N LYS A 714 -14.53 -23.21 -7.05
CA LYS A 714 -15.42 -24.38 -7.20
C LYS A 714 -16.72 -24.01 -7.94
N ALA A 715 -17.31 -22.85 -7.64
CA ALA A 715 -18.49 -22.33 -8.33
C ALA A 715 -18.19 -22.02 -9.81
N THR A 716 -17.06 -21.40 -10.10
CA THR A 716 -16.63 -21.13 -11.49
C THR A 716 -16.42 -22.42 -12.29
N GLN A 717 -15.84 -23.46 -11.68
CA GLN A 717 -15.76 -24.78 -12.33
C GLN A 717 -17.13 -25.39 -12.64
N ARG A 718 -18.10 -25.29 -11.72
CA ARG A 718 -19.48 -25.76 -11.95
C ARG A 718 -20.16 -24.98 -13.09
N LEU A 719 -19.91 -23.67 -13.22
CA LEU A 719 -20.39 -22.87 -14.34
C LEU A 719 -19.77 -23.33 -15.68
N VAL A 720 -18.46 -23.58 -15.72
CA VAL A 720 -17.76 -24.14 -16.90
C VAL A 720 -18.34 -25.51 -17.30
N SER A 721 -18.53 -26.43 -16.34
CA SER A 721 -19.19 -27.72 -16.61
C SER A 721 -20.66 -27.58 -17.05
N THR A 722 -21.36 -26.53 -16.60
CA THR A 722 -22.72 -26.21 -17.08
C THR A 722 -22.67 -25.77 -18.54
N PHE A 723 -21.74 -24.87 -18.90
CA PHE A 723 -21.53 -24.48 -20.31
C PHE A 723 -21.11 -25.64 -21.20
N ALA A 724 -20.36 -26.63 -20.72
CA ALA A 724 -20.02 -27.83 -21.49
C ALA A 724 -21.26 -28.69 -21.86
N SER A 725 -22.37 -28.58 -21.10
CA SER A 725 -23.65 -29.21 -21.45
C SER A 725 -24.48 -28.39 -22.45
N LEU A 726 -24.21 -27.09 -22.57
CA LEU A 726 -24.79 -26.23 -23.60
C LEU A 726 -23.96 -26.41 -24.88
N SER A 727 -24.59 -26.77 -26.00
CA SER A 727 -23.87 -27.06 -27.26
C SER A 727 -23.40 -25.79 -27.99
N VAL A 728 -22.47 -25.06 -27.36
CA VAL A 728 -21.91 -23.78 -27.82
C VAL A 728 -21.18 -23.95 -29.16
N ARG A 729 -21.56 -23.14 -30.14
CA ARG A 729 -21.01 -23.14 -31.51
C ARG A 729 -20.06 -21.98 -31.78
N SER A 730 -20.23 -20.83 -31.12
CA SER A 730 -19.34 -19.68 -31.27
C SER A 730 -17.92 -20.03 -30.80
N GLU A 731 -16.94 -19.87 -31.68
CA GLU A 731 -15.52 -20.12 -31.41
C GLU A 731 -15.03 -19.35 -30.17
N TYR A 732 -15.45 -18.09 -30.04
CA TYR A 732 -15.05 -17.22 -28.94
C TYR A 732 -15.70 -17.62 -27.62
N LEU A 733 -17.01 -17.91 -27.62
CA LEU A 733 -17.69 -18.36 -26.41
C LEU A 733 -17.15 -19.72 -25.96
N ARG A 734 -16.97 -20.68 -26.89
CA ARG A 734 -16.39 -22.00 -26.60
C ARG A 734 -15.00 -21.88 -25.99
N SER A 735 -14.14 -21.03 -26.55
CA SER A 735 -12.80 -20.77 -26.03
C SER A 735 -12.82 -20.30 -24.57
N LEU A 736 -13.77 -19.44 -24.20
CA LEU A 736 -13.92 -18.96 -22.81
C LEU A 736 -14.56 -19.99 -21.87
N THR A 737 -15.34 -20.95 -22.38
CA THR A 737 -16.19 -21.83 -21.57
C THR A 737 -15.82 -23.32 -21.57
N THR A 738 -14.81 -23.76 -22.32
CA THR A 738 -14.24 -25.11 -22.21
C THR A 738 -12.85 -25.13 -21.55
N LEU A 739 -12.44 -26.29 -21.03
CA LEU A 739 -11.16 -26.44 -20.34
C LEU A 739 -9.98 -26.45 -21.33
N LYS A 740 -8.78 -26.07 -20.86
CA LYS A 740 -7.52 -26.19 -21.63
C LYS A 740 -7.22 -27.62 -22.11
N SER A 741 -7.67 -28.63 -21.36
CA SER A 741 -7.60 -30.05 -21.75
C SER A 741 -8.55 -30.42 -22.92
N GLU A 742 -9.53 -29.56 -23.21
CA GLU A 742 -10.59 -29.73 -24.20
C GLU A 742 -10.42 -28.72 -25.38
N GLY A 743 -9.25 -28.08 -25.47
CA GLY A 743 -8.95 -27.06 -26.48
C GLY A 743 -9.49 -25.66 -26.20
N GLY A 744 -9.98 -25.40 -24.99
CA GLY A 744 -10.40 -24.06 -24.54
C GLY A 744 -9.28 -23.27 -23.85
N ALA A 745 -9.65 -22.12 -23.27
CA ALA A 745 -8.74 -21.24 -22.52
C ALA A 745 -8.86 -21.42 -21.00
N PHE A 746 -9.92 -22.04 -20.48
CA PHE A 746 -10.18 -22.09 -19.03
C PHE A 746 -9.23 -23.08 -18.31
N PRO A 747 -8.52 -22.68 -17.25
CA PRO A 747 -7.57 -23.55 -16.55
C PRO A 747 -8.28 -24.63 -15.70
N CYS A 748 -7.80 -25.87 -15.76
CA CYS A 748 -8.27 -26.90 -14.85
C CYS A 748 -7.66 -26.70 -13.44
N CYS A 749 -8.48 -26.24 -12.50
CA CYS A 749 -8.08 -26.06 -11.09
C CYS A 749 -8.41 -27.27 -10.19
N LYS A 750 -8.98 -28.36 -10.73
CA LYS A 750 -9.66 -29.41 -9.95
C LYS A 750 -8.74 -30.08 -8.92
N GLU A 751 -7.55 -30.49 -9.35
CA GLU A 751 -6.53 -31.13 -8.49
C GLU A 751 -6.08 -30.20 -7.36
N ARG A 752 -5.82 -28.92 -7.68
CA ARG A 752 -5.39 -27.92 -6.69
C ARG A 752 -6.48 -27.60 -5.67
N LEU A 753 -7.74 -27.63 -6.07
CA LEU A 753 -8.89 -27.42 -5.18
C LEU A 753 -9.12 -28.65 -4.30
N ALA A 754 -9.03 -29.86 -4.85
CA ALA A 754 -9.12 -31.11 -4.08
C ALA A 754 -8.02 -31.21 -3.01
N ALA A 755 -6.79 -30.81 -3.33
CA ALA A 755 -5.70 -30.75 -2.36
C ALA A 755 -5.98 -29.79 -1.18
N PHE A 756 -6.78 -28.73 -1.40
CA PHE A 756 -7.25 -27.86 -0.31
C PHE A 756 -8.52 -28.38 0.39
N GLU A 757 -9.26 -29.33 -0.19
CA GLU A 757 -10.39 -30.02 0.47
C GLU A 757 -9.90 -31.08 1.45
N THR A 758 -8.77 -31.74 1.17
CA THR A 758 -8.20 -32.78 2.05
C THR A 758 -7.12 -32.28 3.03
N ALA A 759 -6.78 -31.00 2.99
CA ALA A 759 -5.72 -30.41 3.83
C ALA A 759 -6.15 -30.09 5.27
N PHE A 760 -7.43 -29.78 5.49
CA PHE A 760 -7.97 -29.37 6.79
C PHE A 760 -9.51 -29.40 6.78
N ASP A 761 -10.12 -29.45 7.96
CA ASP A 761 -11.58 -29.33 8.14
C ASP A 761 -12.06 -27.88 7.92
N HIS A 762 -12.89 -27.66 6.88
CA HIS A 762 -13.40 -26.33 6.51
C HIS A 762 -14.49 -25.81 7.45
N GLU A 763 -15.26 -26.69 8.10
CA GLU A 763 -16.30 -26.29 9.05
C GLU A 763 -15.69 -25.91 10.40
N LYS A 764 -14.76 -26.73 10.88
CA LYS A 764 -13.97 -26.44 12.07
C LYS A 764 -13.12 -25.18 11.92
N ALA A 765 -12.48 -24.98 10.76
CA ALA A 765 -11.75 -23.75 10.47
C ALA A 765 -12.67 -22.50 10.47
N ARG A 766 -13.90 -22.64 9.95
CA ARG A 766 -14.93 -21.58 10.03
C ARG A 766 -15.40 -21.32 11.45
N SER A 767 -15.58 -22.35 12.29
CA SER A 767 -16.08 -22.17 13.66
C SER A 767 -15.00 -21.65 14.62
N GLU A 768 -13.82 -22.29 14.64
CA GLU A 768 -12.73 -22.00 15.59
C GLU A 768 -11.86 -20.81 15.18
N GLY A 769 -11.88 -20.40 13.91
CA GLY A 769 -11.07 -19.28 13.40
C GLY A 769 -9.56 -19.57 13.34
N ARG A 770 -9.19 -20.85 13.27
CA ARG A 770 -7.81 -21.38 13.14
C ARG A 770 -7.83 -22.55 12.15
N ILE A 771 -6.75 -22.78 11.40
CA ILE A 771 -6.64 -23.99 10.57
C ILE A 771 -5.74 -24.99 11.29
N VAL A 772 -6.32 -26.10 11.72
CA VAL A 772 -5.56 -27.30 12.06
C VAL A 772 -5.39 -28.11 10.78
N VAL A 773 -4.15 -28.30 10.37
CA VAL A 773 -3.81 -29.07 9.15
C VAL A 773 -3.80 -30.57 9.48
N GLU A 774 -4.19 -31.40 8.54
CA GLU A 774 -4.08 -32.85 8.64
C GLU A 774 -2.61 -33.33 8.50
N PRO A 775 -2.22 -34.45 9.14
CA PRO A 775 -0.83 -34.91 9.13
C PRO A 775 -0.27 -35.18 7.72
N GLY A 776 0.98 -34.81 7.50
CA GLY A 776 1.71 -34.97 6.24
C GLY A 776 1.66 -33.75 5.31
N PHE A 777 0.92 -32.69 5.65
CA PHE A 777 0.87 -31.44 4.88
C PHE A 777 1.90 -30.38 5.32
N ASP A 778 2.29 -30.37 6.59
CA ASP A 778 3.32 -29.49 7.15
C ASP A 778 4.17 -30.28 8.18
N PRO A 779 5.35 -30.81 7.78
CA PRO A 779 6.14 -31.68 8.66
C PRO A 779 6.78 -30.92 9.83
N GLU A 780 6.91 -29.59 9.77
CA GLU A 780 7.36 -28.77 10.91
C GLU A 780 6.24 -28.69 11.96
N PHE A 781 5.00 -28.46 11.51
CA PHE A 781 3.82 -28.48 12.37
C PHE A 781 3.57 -29.87 12.98
N ASP A 782 3.68 -30.94 12.20
CA ASP A 782 3.53 -32.32 12.68
C ASP A 782 4.58 -32.66 13.73
N THR A 783 5.84 -32.29 13.49
CA THR A 783 6.93 -32.45 14.47
C THR A 783 6.66 -31.63 15.73
N ALA A 784 6.22 -30.38 15.61
CA ALA A 784 5.90 -29.54 16.75
C ALA A 784 4.71 -30.07 17.57
N ARG A 785 3.73 -30.71 16.90
CA ARG A 785 2.57 -31.35 17.53
C ARG A 785 2.95 -32.62 18.28
N GLN A 786 3.78 -33.49 17.70
CA GLN A 786 4.30 -34.66 18.41
C GLN A 786 5.06 -34.24 19.68
N ASN A 787 6.00 -33.29 19.58
CA ASN A 787 6.71 -32.75 20.74
C ASN A 787 5.79 -32.15 21.82
N LEU A 788 4.61 -31.60 21.43
CA LEU A 788 3.64 -31.08 22.38
C LEU A 788 2.91 -32.22 23.12
N ASP A 789 2.59 -33.30 22.43
CA ASP A 789 1.90 -34.46 22.99
C ASP A 789 2.87 -35.30 23.86
N ASP A 790 4.12 -35.48 23.45
CA ASP A 790 5.20 -36.09 24.25
C ASP A 790 5.41 -35.35 25.59
N VAL A 791 5.31 -34.02 25.58
CA VAL A 791 5.47 -33.18 26.79
C VAL A 791 4.23 -33.23 27.70
N LYS A 792 3.03 -33.51 27.17
CA LYS A 792 1.84 -33.79 28.00
C LYS A 792 1.99 -35.14 28.70
N GLU A 793 2.41 -36.17 27.98
CA GLU A 793 2.63 -37.51 28.54
C GLU A 793 3.63 -37.44 29.71
N GLN A 794 4.77 -36.76 29.53
CA GLN A 794 5.74 -36.50 30.61
C GLN A 794 5.17 -35.72 31.81
N LEU A 795 4.22 -34.80 31.57
CA LEU A 795 3.59 -33.99 32.62
C LEU A 795 2.52 -34.79 33.41
N ASP A 796 1.80 -35.67 32.74
CA ASP A 796 0.82 -36.56 33.35
C ASP A 796 1.51 -37.73 34.09
N ASP A 797 2.60 -38.29 33.55
CA ASP A 797 3.50 -39.21 34.27
C ASP A 797 4.04 -38.57 35.56
N TYR A 798 4.51 -37.32 35.49
CA TYR A 798 4.97 -36.60 36.66
C TYR A 798 3.85 -36.39 37.69
N LEU A 799 2.62 -36.10 37.25
CA LEU A 799 1.46 -36.01 38.13
C LEU A 799 1.09 -37.37 38.75
N HIS A 800 1.22 -38.47 38.02
CA HIS A 800 1.04 -39.82 38.54
C HIS A 800 2.11 -40.15 39.59
N GLU A 801 3.37 -39.77 39.37
CA GLU A 801 4.42 -39.91 40.37
C GLU A 801 4.15 -39.06 41.63
N GLN A 802 3.80 -37.78 41.49
CA GLN A 802 3.48 -36.95 42.65
C GLN A 802 2.26 -37.46 43.41
N SER A 803 1.22 -37.95 42.71
CA SER A 803 0.06 -38.61 43.35
C SER A 803 0.46 -39.84 44.15
N ARG A 804 1.38 -40.67 43.62
CA ARG A 804 1.94 -41.84 44.31
C ARG A 804 2.77 -41.46 45.54
N ILE A 805 3.54 -40.38 45.48
CA ILE A 805 4.36 -39.87 46.60
C ILE A 805 3.48 -39.29 47.72
N ILE A 806 2.42 -38.55 47.36
CA ILE A 806 1.51 -37.88 48.31
C ILE A 806 0.47 -38.86 48.88
N GLY A 807 0.14 -39.94 48.17
CA GLY A 807 -0.87 -40.93 48.58
C GLY A 807 -2.32 -40.48 48.32
N ALA A 808 -2.52 -39.44 47.51
CA ALA A 808 -3.82 -38.86 47.16
C ALA A 808 -3.90 -38.55 45.66
N GLN A 809 -5.10 -38.40 45.10
CA GLN A 809 -5.27 -38.07 43.68
C GLN A 809 -5.01 -36.58 43.42
N VAL A 810 -3.78 -36.23 43.07
CA VAL A 810 -3.42 -34.87 42.64
C VAL A 810 -4.05 -34.59 41.27
N ARG A 811 -4.42 -33.32 41.02
CA ARG A 811 -4.88 -32.83 39.71
C ARG A 811 -4.24 -31.49 39.41
N TRP A 812 -3.84 -31.26 38.15
CA TRP A 812 -3.41 -29.95 37.71
C TRP A 812 -4.56 -28.94 37.85
N ARG A 813 -4.31 -27.83 38.54
CA ARG A 813 -5.26 -26.72 38.68
C ARG A 813 -4.71 -25.50 37.96
N LEU A 814 -5.45 -25.01 36.97
CA LEU A 814 -5.07 -23.85 36.17
C LEU A 814 -5.31 -22.59 37.01
N VAL A 815 -4.22 -21.93 37.44
CA VAL A 815 -4.26 -20.70 38.25
C VAL A 815 -4.14 -19.50 37.32
N CYS A 816 -5.25 -18.78 37.13
CA CYS A 816 -5.23 -17.50 36.43
C CYS A 816 -4.76 -16.36 37.36
N SER A 817 -3.93 -15.47 36.81
CA SER A 817 -3.31 -14.31 37.47
C SER A 817 -2.12 -14.60 38.41
N SER A 818 -1.35 -13.55 38.71
CA SER A 818 0.05 -13.60 39.11
C SER A 818 0.31 -13.90 40.59
N ASN A 819 1.44 -14.56 40.84
CA ASN A 819 2.09 -14.80 42.15
C ASN A 819 1.36 -15.73 43.14
N SER A 820 1.47 -17.05 42.95
CA SER A 820 1.73 -18.03 44.03
C SER A 820 2.15 -19.40 43.48
N LEU A 821 2.80 -20.21 44.31
CA LEU A 821 3.15 -21.62 44.04
C LEU A 821 1.95 -22.55 44.25
N LEU A 822 2.09 -23.82 43.85
CA LEU A 822 1.04 -24.84 43.91
C LEU A 822 0.36 -24.93 45.29
N SER A 823 -0.97 -24.87 45.32
CA SER A 823 -1.77 -25.38 46.44
C SER A 823 -2.23 -26.81 46.13
N ILE A 824 -1.60 -27.81 46.75
CA ILE A 824 -2.13 -29.17 46.76
C ILE A 824 -3.46 -29.14 47.52
N THR A 825 -4.52 -29.69 46.91
CA THR A 825 -5.76 -30.00 47.61
C THR A 825 -5.73 -31.50 47.90
N LEU A 826 -5.82 -31.88 49.18
CA LEU A 826 -5.84 -33.26 49.66
C LEU A 826 -7.26 -33.84 49.61
#